data_AF-A0A6F8TN86-F1
#
_entry.id   AF-A0A6F8TN86-F1
#
_cell.length_a   1.000
_cell.length_b   1.000
_cell.length_c   1.000
_cell.angle_alpha   90.00
_cell.angle_beta   90.00
_cell.angle_gamma   90.00
#
_symmetry.space_group_name_H-M   'P 1'
#
loop_
_entity.id
_entity.type
_entity.pdbx_description
1 polymer ?
#
loop_
_entity_poly.entity_id
_entity_poly.type
_entity_poly.pdbx_seq_one_letter_code
_entity_poly.pdbx_strand_id
1 'polypeptide(L)'
;MAQVGIDPMMVSVDAGGELESIINRIEGERQKLYALARVYIGRDEDIEDVFYQSIIELHRQSGKRKRRKSIASVFLENCRRIAGRSGTSEGEDAFWVLRQLDEADKDAVALVYLKGCTQEETADLLDITIDEVKARLYRGIRKLREDMGFGTAFKGCEHYQKHYVDYLGRTMDRPEKVDFEIHIYHCSDCQDDLASYQEVTFALDDLIRNAALPAGFMERIRSRLNEREARREKRKKKRKSIWLSVAGVFALLICTGFVTGGFAKLYYSYTEEFEPLRPYLQHNLAERLDLVSESEGVKMTIKSVVADDMQTLIFYEIEDTKEDNRYIMQAYEGVYIENELDVMNMERNPQDFSMPVDQDEIHNEQKNIYRGTMKLRPVGVDKGTIKMNVARLMKLNQDPSLGEMYARGAVFAEGDWSFEIPFEKQSSQEHKIDKEIDLDGIKVRIDKLTIAPTSTVVQYSFQNQQGNTRVEFLLLESLSDGENKVVADMYGSNIMDVFNTQENWTTLSTSFDSFYFDKPEELDIKFNSLHLSVEDQQDIKLPDPKELPTSFEYAGSTITINEITEGNPAKLSLTLEVTEDRIFEQLNYGFHRDYEQNESISFGMNGEGVLMDKDGNIHEMGSYEYNPLDRPRYFEKTQELTLHNESSDADVSIKTINIDGYTTTKYVDDHVKVTLD
;
A
#
# COMPACT_ATOMS: atom_id res chain seq x y z
N MET A 1 24.76 -18.78 24.99
CA MET A 1 26.19 -18.42 25.07
C MET A 1 26.77 -18.43 23.66
N ALA A 2 26.96 -17.26 23.07
CA ALA A 2 27.87 -17.02 21.95
C ALA A 2 28.18 -15.52 22.01
N GLN A 3 29.32 -15.17 22.61
CA GLN A 3 29.87 -13.82 22.64
C GLN A 3 30.40 -13.50 21.24
N VAL A 4 29.76 -12.56 20.55
CA VAL A 4 30.37 -11.88 19.40
C VAL A 4 31.06 -10.63 19.93
N GLY A 5 32.39 -10.62 19.80
CA GLY A 5 33.27 -9.55 20.24
C GLY A 5 32.93 -8.24 19.54
N ILE A 6 32.78 -7.21 20.37
CA ILE A 6 32.76 -5.81 19.95
C ILE A 6 34.21 -5.43 19.71
N ASP A 7 34.61 -5.34 18.44
CA ASP A 7 35.90 -4.77 18.05
C ASP A 7 35.83 -3.22 18.11
N PRO A 8 36.95 -2.54 18.44
CA PRO A 8 36.93 -1.23 19.05
C PRO A 8 36.68 -0.11 18.03
N MET A 9 35.72 0.74 18.41
CA MET A 9 35.76 2.21 18.30
C MET A 9 36.90 2.74 17.41
N MET A 10 36.61 2.93 16.12
CA MET A 10 37.39 3.81 15.26
C MET A 10 37.39 5.20 15.88
N VAL A 11 38.49 5.54 16.55
CA VAL A 11 38.79 6.90 16.99
C VAL A 11 38.85 7.75 15.74
N SER A 12 37.80 8.53 15.50
CA SER A 12 37.83 9.62 14.54
C SER A 12 38.92 10.59 15.00
N VAL A 13 40.07 10.56 14.33
CA VAL A 13 41.12 11.57 14.52
C VAL A 13 40.46 12.93 14.27
N ASP A 14 40.43 13.73 15.33
CA ASP A 14 39.73 15.01 15.36
C ASP A 14 40.33 15.93 14.29
N ALA A 15 39.49 16.50 13.42
CA ALA A 15 39.94 17.28 12.28
C ALA A 15 40.78 18.51 12.69
N GLY A 16 40.59 19.01 13.92
CA GLY A 16 41.41 20.08 14.50
C GLY A 16 42.85 19.66 14.81
N GLY A 17 43.10 18.38 15.11
CA GLY A 17 44.44 17.87 15.40
C GLY A 17 45.33 17.75 14.17
N GLU A 18 44.74 17.47 13.00
CA GLU A 18 45.48 17.34 11.74
C GLU A 18 45.91 18.70 11.17
N LEU A 19 45.06 19.73 11.27
CA LEU A 19 45.38 21.08 10.83
C LEU A 19 46.52 21.70 11.64
N GLU A 20 46.48 21.59 12.98
CA GLU A 20 47.55 22.12 13.84
C GLU A 20 48.89 21.41 13.61
N SER A 21 48.87 20.11 13.33
CA SER A 21 50.08 19.37 12.95
C SER A 21 50.73 19.93 11.68
N ILE A 22 49.93 20.32 10.68
CA ILE A 22 50.43 20.95 9.44
C ILE A 22 50.97 22.35 9.71
N ILE A 23 50.27 23.16 10.51
CA ILE A 23 50.71 24.51 10.89
C ILE A 23 52.06 24.46 11.59
N ASN A 24 52.21 23.58 12.60
CA ASN A 24 53.45 23.46 13.35
C ASN A 24 54.64 23.01 12.48
N ARG A 25 54.41 22.13 11.49
CA ARG A 25 55.46 21.71 10.54
C ARG A 25 55.92 22.85 9.63
N ILE A 26 54.99 23.65 9.11
CA ILE A 26 55.32 24.83 8.29
C ILE A 26 56.01 25.89 9.14
N GLU A 27 55.57 26.07 10.38
CA GLU A 27 56.17 27.02 11.31
C GLU A 27 57.62 26.67 11.67
N GLY A 28 57.93 25.37 11.81
CA GLY A 28 59.29 24.89 12.05
C GLY A 28 60.30 25.23 10.94
N GLU A 29 59.83 25.47 9.71
CA GLU A 29 60.66 25.84 8.56
C GLU A 29 60.39 27.27 8.06
N ARG A 30 59.69 28.10 8.85
CA ARG A 30 59.16 29.40 8.41
C ARG A 30 60.18 30.34 7.78
N GLN A 31 61.41 30.39 8.30
CA GLN A 31 62.47 31.25 7.76
C GLN A 31 62.91 30.81 6.35
N LYS A 32 63.14 29.51 6.16
CA LYS A 32 63.53 28.95 4.86
C LYS A 32 62.40 29.07 3.83
N LEU A 33 61.17 28.82 4.24
CA LEU A 33 59.99 28.97 3.38
C LEU A 33 59.72 30.44 3.02
N TYR A 34 59.96 31.36 3.95
CA TYR A 34 59.84 32.79 3.69
C TYR A 34 60.92 33.28 2.70
N ALA A 35 62.19 32.87 2.91
CA ALA A 35 63.28 33.15 1.97
C ALA A 35 62.99 32.56 0.58
N LEU A 36 62.48 31.32 0.53
CA LEU A 36 62.04 30.69 -0.73
C LEU A 36 60.93 31.49 -1.42
N ALA A 37 59.92 31.96 -0.70
CA ALA A 37 58.84 32.77 -1.27
C ALA A 37 59.34 34.13 -1.79
N ARG A 38 60.32 34.74 -1.10
CA ARG A 38 60.91 36.04 -1.48
C ARG A 38 61.62 36.03 -2.82
N VAL A 39 62.10 34.86 -3.28
CA VAL A 39 62.64 34.66 -4.63
C VAL A 39 61.59 34.88 -5.73
N TYR A 40 60.30 34.69 -5.43
CA TYR A 40 59.23 34.81 -6.41
C TYR A 40 58.33 36.02 -6.18
N ILE A 41 58.24 36.51 -4.93
CA ILE A 41 57.22 37.47 -4.50
C ILE A 41 57.87 38.62 -3.72
N GLY A 42 57.56 39.86 -4.12
CA GLY A 42 58.10 41.08 -3.49
C GLY A 42 57.25 41.65 -2.35
N ARG A 43 55.95 41.30 -2.24
CA ARG A 43 55.04 41.82 -1.22
C ARG A 43 54.78 40.81 -0.11
N ASP A 44 54.89 41.23 1.15
CA ASP A 44 54.66 40.36 2.31
C ASP A 44 53.24 39.78 2.37
N GLU A 45 52.23 40.56 1.99
CA GLU A 45 50.82 40.12 1.96
C GLU A 45 50.61 38.93 1.01
N ASP A 46 51.29 38.94 -0.13
CA ASP A 46 51.23 37.85 -1.11
C ASP A 46 51.97 36.60 -0.59
N ILE A 47 53.03 36.77 0.20
CA ILE A 47 53.72 35.67 0.88
C ILE A 47 52.84 35.08 1.99
N GLU A 48 52.12 35.91 2.76
CA GLU A 48 51.12 35.42 3.73
C GLU A 48 50.06 34.55 3.05
N ASP A 49 49.62 34.93 1.85
CA ASP A 49 48.71 34.13 1.04
C ASP A 49 49.34 32.82 0.56
N VAL A 50 50.63 32.77 0.19
CA VAL A 50 51.32 31.50 -0.11
C VAL A 50 51.26 30.55 1.09
N PHE A 51 51.58 31.04 2.28
CA PHE A 51 51.54 30.23 3.50
C PHE A 51 50.12 29.74 3.79
N TYR A 52 49.13 30.64 3.73
CA TYR A 52 47.73 30.29 3.96
C TYR A 52 47.21 29.25 2.96
N GLN A 53 47.47 29.41 1.66
CA GLN A 53 47.03 28.46 0.64
C GLN A 53 47.74 27.11 0.77
N SER A 54 49.03 27.11 1.11
CA SER A 54 49.80 25.88 1.32
C SER A 54 49.27 25.06 2.49
N ILE A 55 48.93 25.70 3.62
CA ILE A 55 48.32 25.03 4.78
C ILE A 55 46.96 24.42 4.40
N ILE A 56 46.11 25.17 3.71
CA ILE A 56 44.78 24.70 3.28
C ILE A 56 44.89 23.54 2.30
N GLU A 57 45.84 23.60 1.36
CA GLU A 57 46.04 22.57 0.35
C GLU A 57 46.59 21.27 0.95
N LEU A 58 47.56 21.36 1.86
CA LEU A 58 48.08 20.21 2.60
C LEU A 58 46.96 19.57 3.46
N HIS A 59 46.14 20.36 4.14
CA HIS A 59 44.99 19.85 4.90
C HIS A 59 43.90 19.24 4.01
N ARG A 60 43.76 19.69 2.75
CA ARG A 60 42.85 19.05 1.79
C ARG A 60 43.39 17.70 1.28
N GLN A 61 44.71 17.57 1.18
CA GLN A 61 45.37 16.36 0.69
C GLN A 61 45.54 15.30 1.78
N SER A 62 45.56 15.70 3.06
CA SER A 62 45.75 14.80 4.21
C SER A 62 44.69 13.69 4.29
N GLY A 63 43.44 14.02 3.92
CA GLY A 63 42.32 13.08 3.82
C GLY A 63 42.20 12.26 2.52
N LYS A 64 43.17 12.32 1.59
CA LYS A 64 43.16 11.56 0.32
C LYS A 64 44.21 10.44 0.33
N ARG A 65 43.83 9.24 -0.12
CA ARG A 65 44.67 8.02 -0.18
C ARG A 65 45.84 8.03 -1.20
N LYS A 66 46.04 9.10 -1.98
CA LYS A 66 47.11 9.18 -3.03
C LYS A 66 48.40 9.80 -2.48
N ARG A 67 49.54 9.53 -3.16
CA ARG A 67 50.92 9.99 -2.86
C ARG A 67 50.90 11.44 -2.37
N ARG A 68 51.19 11.64 -1.07
CA ARG A 68 51.18 12.96 -0.42
C ARG A 68 52.28 13.82 -1.03
N LYS A 69 51.93 14.98 -1.62
CA LYS A 69 52.93 15.97 -2.06
C LYS A 69 53.71 16.47 -0.85
N SER A 70 55.01 16.73 -1.01
CA SER A 70 55.85 17.29 0.06
C SER A 70 55.47 18.75 0.33
N ILE A 71 55.77 19.27 1.53
CA ILE A 71 55.53 20.68 1.87
C ILE A 71 56.24 21.60 0.87
N ALA A 72 57.49 21.30 0.51
CA ALA A 72 58.27 22.07 -0.44
C ALA A 72 57.60 22.13 -1.83
N SER A 73 57.07 21.01 -2.33
CA SER A 73 56.38 20.98 -3.64
C SER A 73 55.10 21.82 -3.65
N VAL A 74 54.24 21.67 -2.62
CA VAL A 74 52.99 22.45 -2.51
C VAL A 74 53.30 23.93 -2.33
N PHE A 75 54.33 24.25 -1.54
CA PHE A 75 54.71 25.63 -1.27
C PHE A 75 55.30 26.30 -2.52
N LEU A 76 56.20 25.63 -3.25
CA LEU A 76 56.77 26.13 -4.51
C LEU A 76 55.69 26.34 -5.59
N GLU A 77 54.76 25.39 -5.73
CA GLU A 77 53.62 25.51 -6.66
C GLU A 77 52.75 26.74 -6.32
N ASN A 78 52.55 27.02 -5.02
CA ASN A 78 51.84 28.20 -4.56
C ASN A 78 52.63 29.50 -4.79
N CYS A 79 53.95 29.51 -4.58
CA CYS A 79 54.81 30.64 -4.92
C CYS A 79 54.65 31.02 -6.39
N ARG A 80 54.83 30.06 -7.31
CA ARG A 80 54.68 30.29 -8.77
C ARG A 80 53.29 30.78 -9.13
N ARG A 81 52.25 30.16 -8.55
CA ARG A 81 50.85 30.52 -8.83
C ARG A 81 50.49 31.93 -8.40
N ILE A 82 51.02 32.41 -7.28
CA ILE A 82 50.77 33.78 -6.78
C ILE A 82 51.67 34.78 -7.51
N ALA A 83 52.93 34.45 -7.77
CA ALA A 83 53.83 35.28 -8.57
C ALA A 83 53.28 35.58 -9.98
N GLY A 84 52.60 34.62 -10.63
CA GLY A 84 51.94 34.87 -11.91
C GLY A 84 50.71 35.81 -11.86
N ARG A 85 50.21 36.15 -10.67
CA ARG A 85 49.04 37.03 -10.45
C ARG A 85 49.41 38.41 -9.91
N SER A 86 50.50 38.49 -9.17
CA SER A 86 51.03 39.73 -8.61
C SER A 86 52.07 40.31 -9.56
N GLY A 87 51.83 41.49 -10.13
CA GLY A 87 52.85 42.20 -10.91
C GLY A 87 54.12 42.38 -10.10
N THR A 88 55.29 42.17 -10.73
CA THR A 88 56.59 42.36 -10.10
C THR A 88 56.72 43.79 -9.60
N SER A 89 56.66 43.99 -8.28
CA SER A 89 57.01 45.28 -7.68
C SER A 89 58.52 45.44 -7.77
N GLU A 90 58.98 46.44 -8.53
CA GLU A 90 60.37 46.88 -8.55
C GLU A 90 60.71 47.54 -7.21
N GLY A 91 61.22 46.74 -6.27
CA GLY A 91 61.88 47.20 -5.06
C GLY A 91 63.23 46.52 -4.96
N GLU A 92 64.28 47.29 -4.69
CA GLU A 92 65.63 46.83 -4.39
C GLU A 92 65.65 46.12 -3.02
N ASP A 93 65.00 44.96 -2.91
CA ASP A 93 65.25 44.04 -1.81
C ASP A 93 66.47 43.14 -2.12
N ALA A 94 67.05 42.54 -1.09
CA ALA A 94 68.25 41.72 -1.23
C ALA A 94 68.03 40.46 -2.12
N PHE A 95 66.78 40.14 -2.45
CA PHE A 95 66.39 39.00 -3.30
C PHE A 95 66.17 39.41 -4.77
N TRP A 96 66.30 40.69 -5.13
CA TRP A 96 65.99 41.16 -6.48
C TRP A 96 66.85 40.46 -7.55
N VAL A 97 68.12 40.20 -7.27
CA VAL A 97 69.04 39.52 -8.21
C VAL A 97 68.58 38.10 -8.51
N LEU A 98 68.06 37.38 -7.50
CA LEU A 98 67.49 36.04 -7.67
C LEU A 98 66.23 36.04 -8.54
N ARG A 99 65.44 37.12 -8.50
CA ARG A 99 64.25 37.27 -9.35
C ARG A 99 64.59 37.38 -10.85
N GLN A 100 65.81 37.81 -11.19
CA GLN A 100 66.27 37.96 -12.58
C GLN A 100 66.80 36.65 -13.20
N LEU A 101 66.96 35.59 -12.42
CA LEU A 101 67.32 34.28 -12.96
C LEU A 101 66.22 33.72 -13.86
N ASP A 102 66.61 32.91 -14.85
CA ASP A 102 65.65 32.09 -15.60
C ASP A 102 64.89 31.17 -14.65
N GLU A 103 63.59 30.96 -14.88
CA GLU A 103 62.73 30.20 -13.96
C GLU A 103 63.29 28.81 -13.64
N ALA A 104 63.87 28.11 -14.62
CA ALA A 104 64.41 26.77 -14.43
C ALA A 104 65.65 26.76 -13.52
N ASP A 105 66.54 27.73 -13.70
CA ASP A 105 67.77 27.88 -12.91
C ASP A 105 67.45 28.45 -11.51
N LYS A 106 66.48 29.38 -11.44
CA LYS A 106 65.94 29.98 -10.20
C LYS A 106 65.40 28.92 -9.25
N ASP A 107 64.60 28.00 -9.77
CA ASP A 107 64.02 26.91 -8.97
C ASP A 107 65.10 26.02 -8.34
N ALA A 108 66.13 25.65 -9.11
CA ALA A 108 67.22 24.81 -8.61
C ALA A 108 68.02 25.55 -7.52
N VAL A 109 68.39 26.81 -7.78
CA VAL A 109 69.12 27.65 -6.81
C VAL A 109 68.31 27.86 -5.53
N ALA A 110 67.02 28.19 -5.65
CA ALA A 110 66.17 28.47 -4.50
C ALA A 110 65.91 27.22 -3.65
N LEU A 111 65.73 26.05 -4.28
CA LEU A 111 65.53 24.79 -3.55
C LEU A 111 66.81 24.33 -2.83
N VAL A 112 67.95 24.37 -3.50
CA VAL A 112 69.21 23.86 -2.91
C VAL A 112 69.79 24.83 -1.90
N TYR A 113 69.96 26.11 -2.26
CA TYR A 113 70.67 27.05 -1.41
C TYR A 113 69.77 27.76 -0.40
N LEU A 114 68.52 28.10 -0.74
CA LEU A 114 67.65 28.85 0.19
C LEU A 114 66.76 27.94 1.04
N LYS A 115 66.14 26.93 0.41
CA LYS A 115 65.31 25.95 1.13
C LYS A 115 66.17 24.88 1.82
N GLY A 116 67.37 24.60 1.31
CA GLY A 116 68.30 23.62 1.85
C GLY A 116 67.97 22.18 1.46
N CYS A 117 67.37 21.96 0.29
CA CYS A 117 67.11 20.62 -0.25
C CYS A 117 68.40 20.01 -0.80
N THR A 118 68.51 18.67 -0.75
CA THR A 118 69.60 17.98 -1.46
C THR A 118 69.39 18.04 -2.98
N GLN A 119 70.42 17.68 -3.76
CA GLN A 119 70.30 17.62 -5.21
C GLN A 119 69.29 16.54 -5.64
N GLU A 120 69.24 15.41 -4.92
CA GLU A 120 68.28 14.32 -5.12
C GLU A 120 66.85 14.78 -4.79
N GLU A 121 66.64 15.43 -3.65
CA GLU A 121 65.33 15.97 -3.29
C GLU A 121 64.86 17.01 -4.32
N THR A 122 65.77 17.84 -4.82
CA THR A 122 65.48 18.86 -5.83
C THR A 122 65.13 18.22 -7.17
N ALA A 123 65.85 17.16 -7.58
CA ALA A 123 65.55 16.37 -8.77
C ALA A 123 64.14 15.77 -8.71
N ASP A 124 63.78 15.16 -7.58
CA ASP A 124 62.46 14.59 -7.34
C ASP A 124 61.34 15.66 -7.30
N LEU A 125 61.61 16.84 -6.73
CA LEU A 125 60.65 17.94 -6.65
C LEU A 125 60.37 18.59 -8.01
N LEU A 126 61.39 18.71 -8.85
CA LEU A 126 61.33 19.37 -10.15
C LEU A 126 61.07 18.40 -11.32
N ASP A 127 61.07 17.09 -11.06
CA ASP A 127 60.91 16.02 -12.06
C ASP A 127 61.98 16.07 -13.16
N ILE A 128 63.25 16.19 -12.75
CA ILE A 128 64.43 16.28 -13.62
C ILE A 128 65.56 15.37 -13.11
N THR A 129 66.60 15.14 -13.90
CA THR A 129 67.77 14.35 -13.47
C THR A 129 68.68 15.14 -12.54
N ILE A 130 69.45 14.45 -11.69
CA ILE A 130 70.46 15.08 -10.81
C ILE A 130 71.47 15.90 -11.64
N ASP A 131 71.90 15.40 -12.80
CA ASP A 131 72.82 16.12 -13.68
C ASP A 131 72.21 17.42 -14.23
N GLU A 132 70.91 17.43 -14.52
CA GLU A 132 70.19 18.64 -14.93
C GLU A 132 70.07 19.63 -13.76
N VAL A 133 69.89 19.16 -12.51
CA VAL A 133 69.97 20.02 -11.31
C VAL A 133 71.35 20.67 -11.23
N LYS A 134 72.43 19.89 -11.36
CA LYS A 134 73.81 20.42 -11.32
C LYS A 134 74.07 21.46 -12.42
N ALA A 135 73.61 21.19 -13.64
CA ALA A 135 73.73 22.12 -14.76
C ALA A 135 72.99 23.45 -14.48
N ARG A 136 71.76 23.37 -13.93
CA ARG A 136 70.97 24.55 -13.53
C ARG A 136 71.60 25.34 -12.39
N LEU A 137 72.14 24.66 -11.36
CA LEU A 137 72.87 25.31 -10.27
C LEU A 137 74.13 26.02 -10.79
N TYR A 138 74.86 25.39 -11.70
CA TYR A 138 76.04 25.98 -12.32
C TYR A 138 75.69 27.25 -13.11
N ARG A 139 74.69 27.19 -14.01
CA ARG A 139 74.22 28.36 -14.77
C ARG A 139 73.66 29.47 -13.86
N GLY A 140 72.85 29.09 -12.88
CA GLY A 140 72.25 30.02 -11.92
C GLY A 140 73.30 30.77 -11.11
N ILE A 141 74.23 30.07 -10.48
CA ILE A 141 75.32 30.71 -9.71
C ILE A 141 76.23 31.54 -10.60
N ARG A 142 76.55 31.05 -11.80
CA ARG A 142 77.32 31.82 -12.77
C ARG A 142 76.67 33.17 -13.06
N LYS A 143 75.35 33.19 -13.31
CA LYS A 143 74.61 34.43 -13.56
C LYS A 143 74.55 35.32 -12.32
N LEU A 144 74.29 34.75 -11.14
CA LEU A 144 74.32 35.50 -9.88
C LEU A 144 75.68 36.14 -9.62
N ARG A 145 76.78 35.45 -9.97
CA ARG A 145 78.13 35.99 -9.83
C ARG A 145 78.35 37.26 -10.65
N GLU A 146 77.87 37.24 -11.90
CA GLU A 146 77.90 38.40 -12.79
C GLU A 146 77.05 39.55 -12.21
N ASP A 147 75.82 39.26 -11.81
CA ASP A 147 74.85 40.26 -11.33
C ASP A 147 75.18 40.83 -9.94
N MET A 148 75.84 40.05 -9.07
CA MET A 148 76.26 40.46 -7.72
C MET A 148 77.66 41.11 -7.67
N GLY A 149 78.39 41.14 -8.80
CA GLY A 149 79.67 41.84 -8.91
C GLY A 149 80.89 41.09 -8.33
N PHE A 150 80.78 39.78 -8.09
CA PHE A 150 81.88 38.93 -7.58
C PHE A 150 82.92 38.53 -8.66
N GLY A 151 82.84 39.09 -9.87
CA GLY A 151 83.86 38.98 -10.93
C GLY A 151 83.31 38.62 -12.31
N THR A 152 83.88 39.17 -13.38
CA THR A 152 83.40 39.03 -14.78
C THR A 152 84.29 38.17 -15.69
N ALA A 153 85.47 37.73 -15.21
CA ALA A 153 86.41 36.97 -16.03
C ALA A 153 86.37 35.47 -15.69
N PHE A 154 85.66 34.68 -16.49
CA PHE A 154 85.65 33.21 -16.42
C PHE A 154 86.98 32.66 -16.96
N LYS A 155 87.92 32.35 -16.06
CA LYS A 155 89.25 31.86 -16.46
C LYS A 155 89.53 30.40 -16.06
N GLY A 156 88.65 29.78 -15.27
CA GLY A 156 88.78 28.38 -14.90
C GLY A 156 88.77 27.45 -16.12
N CYS A 157 89.47 26.32 -16.02
CA CYS A 157 89.47 25.29 -17.05
C CYS A 157 88.07 24.68 -17.22
N GLU A 158 87.53 24.72 -18.44
CA GLU A 158 86.19 24.22 -18.80
C GLU A 158 85.94 22.78 -18.31
N HIS A 159 86.96 21.91 -18.39
CA HIS A 159 86.86 20.53 -17.93
C HIS A 159 86.53 20.41 -16.44
N TYR A 160 87.00 21.33 -15.60
CA TYR A 160 86.88 21.26 -14.15
C TYR A 160 85.73 22.10 -13.58
N GLN A 161 85.10 22.96 -14.37
CA GLN A 161 83.96 23.76 -13.91
C GLN A 161 82.76 22.91 -13.46
N LYS A 162 82.52 21.77 -14.13
CA LYS A 162 81.47 20.80 -13.76
C LYS A 162 81.62 20.23 -12.34
N HIS A 163 82.84 20.28 -11.79
CA HIS A 163 83.17 19.71 -10.48
C HIS A 163 82.85 20.68 -9.32
N TYR A 164 82.54 21.95 -9.58
CA TYR A 164 82.37 22.96 -8.53
C TYR A 164 81.18 22.66 -7.61
N VAL A 165 80.04 22.31 -8.22
CA VAL A 165 78.80 21.98 -7.50
C VAL A 165 79.01 20.78 -6.58
N ASP A 166 79.65 19.71 -7.08
CA ASP A 166 79.88 18.49 -6.32
C ASP A 166 80.95 18.64 -5.23
N TYR A 167 81.97 19.46 -5.50
CA TYR A 167 83.04 19.72 -4.55
C TYR A 167 82.53 20.54 -3.35
N LEU A 168 81.83 21.64 -3.61
CA LEU A 168 81.25 22.49 -2.55
C LEU A 168 80.08 21.79 -1.83
N GLY A 169 79.29 21.01 -2.56
CA GLY A 169 78.21 20.18 -2.03
C GLY A 169 78.69 18.96 -1.23
N ARG A 170 79.99 18.62 -1.27
CA ARG A 170 80.60 17.43 -0.65
C ARG A 170 80.00 16.11 -1.16
N THR A 171 79.53 16.09 -2.41
CA THR A 171 78.93 14.93 -3.08
C THR A 171 79.89 14.24 -4.06
N MET A 172 81.07 14.82 -4.28
CA MET A 172 82.10 14.27 -5.16
C MET A 172 82.71 12.97 -4.63
N ASP A 173 82.96 12.02 -5.53
CA ASP A 173 83.64 10.77 -5.16
C ASP A 173 85.12 11.00 -4.81
N ARG A 174 85.74 10.03 -4.13
CA ARG A 174 87.10 10.21 -3.62
C ARG A 174 88.15 10.33 -4.74
N PRO A 175 88.15 9.49 -5.80
CA PRO A 175 89.10 9.63 -6.90
C PRO A 175 89.00 10.97 -7.65
N GLU A 176 87.80 11.40 -8.02
CA GLU A 176 87.55 12.67 -8.72
C GLU A 176 87.91 13.87 -7.85
N LYS A 177 87.62 13.78 -6.54
CA LYS A 177 87.99 14.83 -5.58
C LYS A 177 89.49 15.03 -5.48
N VAL A 178 90.26 13.94 -5.40
CA VAL A 178 91.73 14.02 -5.34
C VAL A 178 92.30 14.63 -6.63
N ASP A 179 91.80 14.21 -7.79
CA ASP A 179 92.21 14.76 -9.08
C ASP A 179 91.93 16.27 -9.18
N PHE A 180 90.72 16.68 -8.78
CA PHE A 180 90.31 18.08 -8.78
C PHE A 180 91.11 18.94 -7.78
N GLU A 181 91.40 18.44 -6.58
CA GLU A 181 92.24 19.12 -5.58
C GLU A 181 93.69 19.30 -6.07
N ILE A 182 94.26 18.29 -6.75
CA ILE A 182 95.58 18.40 -7.40
C ILE A 182 95.55 19.50 -8.45
N HIS A 183 94.49 19.59 -9.25
CA HIS A 183 94.37 20.61 -10.28
C HIS A 183 94.25 22.02 -9.69
N ILE A 184 93.36 22.24 -8.70
CA ILE A 184 93.18 23.54 -8.05
C ILE A 184 94.48 24.02 -7.41
N TYR A 185 95.26 23.13 -6.80
CA TYR A 185 96.55 23.48 -6.21
C TYR A 185 97.55 24.08 -7.22
N HIS A 186 97.44 23.70 -8.50
CA HIS A 186 98.37 24.13 -9.56
C HIS A 186 97.77 25.13 -10.56
N CYS A 187 96.48 25.46 -10.48
CA CYS A 187 95.78 26.33 -11.43
C CYS A 187 95.11 27.51 -10.71
N SER A 188 95.79 28.66 -10.70
CA SER A 188 95.28 29.88 -10.04
C SER A 188 93.92 30.33 -10.60
N ASP A 189 93.72 30.18 -11.91
CA ASP A 189 92.45 30.55 -12.54
C ASP A 189 91.28 29.68 -12.04
N CYS A 190 91.48 28.36 -11.85
CA CYS A 190 90.45 27.49 -11.25
C CYS A 190 90.26 27.74 -9.75
N GLN A 191 91.30 28.14 -9.04
CA GLN A 191 91.23 28.50 -7.63
C GLN A 191 90.39 29.77 -7.43
N ASP A 192 90.64 30.80 -8.22
CA ASP A 192 89.89 32.07 -8.20
C ASP A 192 88.43 31.87 -8.67
N ASP A 193 88.22 31.06 -9.71
CA ASP A 193 86.89 30.74 -10.25
C ASP A 193 86.05 29.94 -9.22
N LEU A 194 86.65 28.98 -8.51
CA LEU A 194 85.98 28.26 -7.41
C LEU A 194 85.72 29.15 -6.19
N ALA A 195 86.67 30.02 -5.81
CA ALA A 195 86.52 30.93 -4.68
C ALA A 195 85.35 31.90 -4.90
N SER A 196 85.25 32.51 -6.09
CA SER A 196 84.12 33.38 -6.44
C SER A 196 82.78 32.63 -6.50
N TYR A 197 82.78 31.36 -6.92
CA TYR A 197 81.58 30.51 -6.84
C TYR A 197 81.14 30.30 -5.38
N GLN A 198 82.11 30.09 -4.48
CA GLN A 198 81.86 29.95 -3.05
C GLN A 198 81.39 31.26 -2.38
N GLU A 199 81.85 32.43 -2.85
CA GLU A 199 81.34 33.73 -2.37
C GLU A 199 79.85 33.91 -2.66
N VAL A 200 79.39 33.49 -3.85
CA VAL A 200 77.95 33.52 -4.18
C VAL A 200 77.16 32.59 -3.26
N THR A 201 77.66 31.38 -2.96
CA THR A 201 76.94 30.47 -2.06
C THR A 201 76.87 31.01 -0.63
N PHE A 202 77.90 31.73 -0.16
CA PHE A 202 77.86 32.43 1.12
C PHE A 202 76.90 33.63 1.12
N ALA A 203 76.84 34.40 0.03
CA ALA A 203 75.87 35.48 -0.11
C ALA A 203 74.43 34.95 -0.04
N LEU A 204 74.15 33.79 -0.64
CA LEU A 204 72.84 33.13 -0.54
C LEU A 204 72.52 32.66 0.89
N ASP A 205 73.48 32.14 1.65
CA ASP A 205 73.27 31.79 3.07
C ASP A 205 72.97 33.03 3.92
N ASP A 206 73.66 34.14 3.65
CA ASP A 206 73.44 35.41 4.35
C ASP A 206 72.02 35.97 4.08
N LEU A 207 71.51 35.84 2.85
CA LEU A 207 70.13 36.20 2.51
C LEU A 207 69.09 35.45 3.37
N ILE A 208 69.33 34.17 3.69
CA ILE A 208 68.43 33.38 4.55
C ILE A 208 68.48 33.90 5.98
N ARG A 209 69.69 34.20 6.50
CA ARG A 209 69.88 34.69 7.87
C ARG A 209 69.27 36.08 8.06
N ASN A 210 69.35 36.92 7.03
CA ASN A 210 68.87 38.30 7.04
C ASN A 210 67.44 38.46 6.50
N ALA A 211 66.78 37.38 6.08
CA ALA A 211 65.37 37.38 5.72
C ALA A 211 64.50 37.63 6.96
N ALA A 212 64.29 38.91 7.28
CA ALA A 212 63.46 39.32 8.42
C ALA A 212 61.98 39.02 8.13
N LEU A 213 61.37 38.15 8.94
CA LEU A 213 59.92 37.94 8.89
C LEU A 213 59.20 39.14 9.51
N PRO A 214 58.13 39.65 8.88
CA PRO A 214 57.29 40.69 9.49
C PRO A 214 56.76 40.27 10.87
N ALA A 215 56.68 41.22 11.80
CA ALA A 215 56.11 40.97 13.12
C ALA A 215 54.66 40.44 13.00
N GLY A 216 54.36 39.37 13.74
CA GLY A 216 53.04 38.73 13.76
C GLY A 216 52.61 38.04 12.46
N PHE A 217 53.55 37.72 11.56
CA PHE A 217 53.26 37.04 10.28
C PHE A 217 52.45 35.74 10.46
N MET A 218 52.92 34.82 11.31
CA MET A 218 52.21 33.54 11.56
C MET A 218 50.90 33.73 12.32
N GLU A 219 50.78 34.75 13.18
CA GLU A 219 49.58 35.03 13.95
C GLU A 219 48.43 35.49 13.06
N ARG A 220 48.71 36.30 12.02
CA ARG A 220 47.72 36.69 11.01
C ARG A 220 47.21 35.49 10.21
N ILE A 221 48.10 34.58 9.82
CA ILE A 221 47.74 33.35 9.11
C ILE A 221 46.86 32.45 10.00
N ARG A 222 47.25 32.24 11.26
CA ARG A 222 46.47 31.47 12.25
C ARG A 222 45.07 32.06 12.46
N SER A 223 44.96 33.39 12.58
CA SER A 223 43.67 34.08 12.72
C SER A 223 42.73 33.81 11.53
N ARG A 224 43.24 33.93 10.29
CA ARG A 224 42.49 33.65 9.06
C ARG A 224 42.03 32.19 8.96
N LEU A 225 42.85 31.24 9.44
CA LEU A 225 42.50 29.82 9.48
C LEU A 225 41.38 29.54 10.49
N ASN A 226 41.49 30.08 11.71
CA ASN A 226 40.51 29.89 12.78
C ASN A 226 39.12 30.46 12.42
N GLU A 227 39.06 31.64 11.79
CA GLU A 227 37.79 32.23 11.35
C GLU A 227 37.06 31.34 10.33
N ARG A 228 37.83 30.69 9.44
CA ARG A 228 37.30 29.76 8.44
C ARG A 228 36.73 28.51 9.07
N GLU A 229 37.37 27.94 10.10
CA GLU A 229 36.87 26.75 10.81
C GLU A 229 35.58 27.04 11.55
N ALA A 230 35.53 28.15 12.30
CA ALA A 230 34.34 28.58 13.04
C ALA A 230 33.12 28.78 12.11
N ARG A 231 33.32 29.36 10.92
CA ARG A 231 32.25 29.49 9.91
C ARG A 231 31.77 28.12 9.38
N ARG A 232 32.67 27.15 9.25
CA ARG A 232 32.36 25.78 8.78
C ARG A 232 31.50 25.02 9.79
N GLU A 233 31.83 25.11 11.07
CA GLU A 233 31.07 24.44 12.14
C GLU A 233 29.65 24.97 12.27
N LYS A 234 29.47 26.30 12.22
CA LYS A 234 28.13 26.93 12.24
C LYS A 234 27.25 26.44 11.10
N ARG A 235 27.80 26.29 9.88
CA ARG A 235 27.07 25.77 8.71
C ARG A 235 26.71 24.29 8.84
N LYS A 236 27.60 23.46 9.40
CA LYS A 236 27.32 22.04 9.67
C LYS A 236 26.21 21.88 10.72
N LYS A 237 26.24 22.67 11.80
CA LYS A 237 25.21 22.63 12.85
C LYS A 237 23.82 23.01 12.31
N LYS A 238 23.74 24.05 11.46
CA LYS A 238 22.49 24.44 10.79
C LYS A 238 21.93 23.36 9.85
N ARG A 239 22.79 22.69 9.06
CA ARG A 239 22.37 21.60 8.16
C ARG A 239 21.88 20.35 8.92
N LYS A 240 22.54 19.97 10.02
CA LYS A 240 22.10 18.85 10.86
C LYS A 240 20.72 19.10 11.48
N SER A 241 20.46 20.32 11.94
CA SER A 241 19.15 20.70 12.49
C SER A 241 18.01 20.56 11.47
N ILE A 242 18.23 20.98 10.23
CA ILE A 242 17.22 20.88 9.16
C ILE A 242 16.93 19.40 8.82
N TRP A 243 17.97 18.57 8.70
CA TRP A 243 17.80 17.14 8.44
C TRP A 243 17.08 16.40 9.56
N LEU A 244 17.33 16.75 10.83
CA LEU A 244 16.61 16.18 11.97
C LEU A 244 15.12 16.57 11.96
N SER A 245 14.79 17.82 11.63
CA SER A 245 13.39 18.25 11.50
C SER A 245 12.66 17.52 10.37
N VAL A 246 13.30 17.36 9.21
CA VAL A 246 12.73 16.62 8.08
C VAL A 246 12.51 15.15 8.44
N ALA A 247 13.51 14.49 9.03
CA ALA A 247 13.38 13.10 9.48
C ALA A 247 12.25 12.92 10.52
N GLY A 248 12.08 13.88 11.42
CA GLY A 248 10.99 13.87 12.41
C GLY A 248 9.59 13.95 11.76
N VAL A 249 9.41 14.81 10.75
CA VAL A 249 8.14 14.90 10.02
C VAL A 249 7.84 13.62 9.25
N PHE A 250 8.83 13.04 8.57
CA PHE A 250 8.65 11.76 7.87
C PHE A 250 8.33 10.60 8.82
N ALA A 251 9.02 10.52 9.97
CA ALA A 251 8.73 9.52 10.98
C ALA A 251 7.28 9.66 11.50
N LEU A 252 6.83 10.89 11.76
CA LEU A 252 5.46 11.14 12.20
C LEU A 252 4.43 10.77 11.12
N LEU A 253 4.67 11.09 9.85
CA LEU A 253 3.76 10.69 8.75
C LEU A 253 3.68 9.16 8.60
N ILE A 254 4.80 8.45 8.71
CA ILE A 254 4.83 6.98 8.66
C ILE A 254 4.08 6.39 9.86
N CYS A 255 4.32 6.91 11.07
CA CYS A 255 3.60 6.45 12.26
C CYS A 255 2.09 6.71 12.14
N THR A 256 1.66 7.90 11.70
CA THR A 256 0.25 8.21 11.51
C THR A 256 -0.38 7.28 10.48
N GLY A 257 0.25 7.10 9.31
CA GLY A 257 -0.29 6.24 8.26
C GLY A 257 -0.38 4.76 8.66
N PHE A 258 0.51 4.28 9.54
CA PHE A 258 0.46 2.91 10.07
C PHE A 258 -0.63 2.75 11.16
N VAL A 259 -0.76 3.73 12.06
CA VAL A 259 -1.76 3.69 13.15
C VAL A 259 -3.18 3.86 12.64
N THR A 260 -3.41 4.70 11.62
CA THR A 260 -4.75 4.95 11.08
C THR A 260 -5.16 4.02 9.94
N GLY A 261 -4.28 3.11 9.52
CA GLY A 261 -4.52 2.29 8.32
C GLY A 261 -4.49 3.07 6.99
N GLY A 262 -4.06 4.34 7.00
CA GLY A 262 -4.08 5.21 5.82
C GLY A 262 -3.27 4.69 4.63
N PHE A 263 -2.22 3.88 4.87
CA PHE A 263 -1.48 3.22 3.79
C PHE A 263 -2.29 2.12 3.10
N ALA A 264 -3.08 1.33 3.85
CA ALA A 264 -3.96 0.31 3.27
C ALA A 264 -5.04 0.97 2.41
N LYS A 265 -5.67 2.04 2.91
CA LYS A 265 -6.65 2.82 2.16
C LYS A 265 -6.11 3.31 0.82
N LEU A 266 -4.93 3.94 0.81
CA LEU A 266 -4.30 4.43 -0.41
C LEU A 266 -3.88 3.30 -1.35
N TYR A 267 -3.24 2.25 -0.82
CA TYR A 267 -2.77 1.11 -1.60
C TYR A 267 -3.94 0.44 -2.35
N TYR A 268 -4.97 0.00 -1.63
CA TYR A 268 -6.11 -0.70 -2.22
C TYR A 268 -7.02 0.18 -3.06
N SER A 269 -7.05 1.51 -2.83
CA SER A 269 -7.74 2.42 -3.76
C SER A 269 -7.14 2.44 -5.16
N TYR A 270 -5.85 2.08 -5.30
CA TYR A 270 -5.16 2.06 -6.59
C TYR A 270 -5.00 0.63 -7.14
N THR A 271 -4.86 -0.37 -6.28
CA THR A 271 -4.52 -1.75 -6.69
C THR A 271 -5.70 -2.70 -6.74
N GLU A 272 -6.83 -2.39 -6.08
CA GLU A 272 -7.99 -3.30 -6.05
C GLU A 272 -9.07 -2.88 -7.05
N GLU A 273 -9.19 -3.70 -8.08
CA GLU A 273 -10.18 -3.53 -9.16
C GLU A 273 -11.55 -4.10 -8.77
N PHE A 274 -11.62 -5.09 -7.87
CA PHE A 274 -12.90 -5.65 -7.45
C PHE A 274 -13.55 -4.77 -6.38
N GLU A 275 -14.47 -3.90 -6.82
CA GLU A 275 -15.07 -2.85 -6.00
C GLU A 275 -15.77 -3.38 -4.72
N PRO A 276 -16.58 -4.45 -4.75
CA PRO A 276 -17.16 -5.03 -3.54
C PRO A 276 -16.14 -5.48 -2.48
N LEU A 277 -14.94 -5.91 -2.87
CA LEU A 277 -13.89 -6.32 -1.92
C LEU A 277 -13.13 -5.13 -1.32
N ARG A 278 -13.07 -4.01 -2.04
CA ARG A 278 -12.22 -2.85 -1.72
C ARG A 278 -12.48 -2.29 -0.31
N PRO A 279 -13.72 -2.06 0.17
CA PRO A 279 -13.96 -1.53 1.51
C PRO A 279 -13.37 -2.43 2.60
N TYR A 280 -13.51 -3.75 2.47
CA TYR A 280 -13.00 -4.70 3.45
C TYR A 280 -11.47 -4.67 3.58
N LEU A 281 -10.75 -4.59 2.45
CA LEU A 281 -9.29 -4.46 2.45
C LEU A 281 -8.83 -3.09 2.98
N GLN A 282 -9.53 -2.01 2.64
CA GLN A 282 -9.18 -0.66 3.11
C GLN A 282 -9.35 -0.49 4.62
N HIS A 283 -10.32 -1.18 5.20
CA HIS A 283 -10.63 -1.16 6.63
C HIS A 283 -9.97 -2.30 7.41
N ASN A 284 -9.11 -3.10 6.77
CA ASN A 284 -8.39 -4.22 7.39
C ASN A 284 -9.34 -5.27 8.03
N LEU A 285 -10.49 -5.49 7.39
CA LEU A 285 -11.48 -6.52 7.74
C LEU A 285 -11.30 -7.80 6.90
N ALA A 286 -10.43 -7.73 5.88
CA ALA A 286 -10.04 -8.85 5.04
C ALA A 286 -8.56 -8.77 4.71
N GLU A 287 -7.97 -9.91 4.37
CA GLU A 287 -6.60 -10.00 3.85
C GLU A 287 -6.63 -10.48 2.40
N ARG A 288 -5.70 -9.97 1.58
CA ARG A 288 -5.56 -10.43 0.21
C ARG A 288 -4.88 -11.80 0.21
N LEU A 289 -5.56 -12.81 -0.31
CA LEU A 289 -5.10 -14.20 -0.33
C LEU A 289 -4.54 -14.60 -1.70
N ASP A 290 -5.22 -14.22 -2.79
CA ASP A 290 -4.90 -14.58 -4.18
C ASP A 290 -4.54 -16.07 -4.35
N LEU A 291 -5.33 -16.97 -3.74
CA LEU A 291 -5.13 -18.41 -3.88
C LEU A 291 -5.58 -18.84 -5.27
N VAL A 292 -4.70 -19.46 -6.05
CA VAL A 292 -4.98 -19.84 -7.45
C VAL A 292 -5.04 -21.36 -7.59
N SER A 293 -6.08 -21.84 -8.28
CA SER A 293 -6.16 -23.21 -8.79
C SER A 293 -6.60 -23.16 -10.26
N GLU A 294 -6.09 -24.08 -11.08
CA GLU A 294 -6.44 -24.16 -12.50
C GLU A 294 -6.75 -25.61 -12.88
N SER A 295 -7.86 -25.82 -13.58
CA SER A 295 -8.29 -27.13 -14.07
C SER A 295 -9.00 -26.94 -15.41
N GLU A 296 -8.77 -27.84 -16.36
CA GLU A 296 -9.39 -27.87 -17.69
C GLU A 296 -9.31 -26.56 -18.52
N GLY A 297 -8.39 -25.64 -18.19
CA GLY A 297 -8.26 -24.33 -18.85
C GLY A 297 -9.15 -23.24 -18.26
N VAL A 298 -9.68 -23.46 -17.06
CA VAL A 298 -10.33 -22.43 -16.26
C VAL A 298 -9.52 -22.22 -15.00
N LYS A 299 -9.08 -20.99 -14.79
CA LYS A 299 -8.29 -20.56 -13.65
C LYS A 299 -9.18 -19.83 -12.67
N MET A 300 -9.18 -20.28 -11.42
CA MET A 300 -9.94 -19.69 -10.34
C MET A 300 -9.02 -19.12 -9.29
N THR A 301 -9.32 -17.89 -8.87
CA THR A 301 -8.55 -17.15 -7.86
C THR A 301 -9.48 -16.76 -6.72
N ILE A 302 -9.19 -17.22 -5.50
CA ILE A 302 -9.83 -16.70 -4.29
C ILE A 302 -9.06 -15.46 -3.86
N LYS A 303 -9.69 -14.30 -4.06
CA LYS A 303 -9.08 -12.98 -3.78
C LYS A 303 -8.99 -12.74 -2.28
N SER A 304 -10.06 -13.06 -1.55
CA SER A 304 -10.14 -12.83 -0.10
C SER A 304 -11.34 -13.54 0.54
N VAL A 305 -11.40 -13.50 1.87
CA VAL A 305 -12.53 -13.97 2.69
C VAL A 305 -12.82 -12.96 3.80
N VAL A 306 -14.10 -12.76 4.12
CA VAL A 306 -14.57 -12.00 5.28
C VAL A 306 -15.57 -12.87 6.01
N ALA A 307 -15.34 -13.11 7.30
CA ALA A 307 -16.21 -13.96 8.10
C ALA A 307 -16.65 -13.22 9.36
N ASP A 308 -17.92 -13.27 9.73
CA ASP A 308 -18.45 -12.71 10.97
C ASP A 308 -19.55 -13.59 11.59
N ASP A 309 -20.30 -13.04 12.55
CA ASP A 309 -21.39 -13.75 13.23
C ASP A 309 -22.64 -13.98 12.36
N MET A 310 -22.79 -13.26 11.24
CA MET A 310 -23.95 -13.33 10.35
C MET A 310 -23.70 -14.26 9.17
N GLN A 311 -22.56 -14.10 8.48
CA GLN A 311 -22.22 -14.91 7.31
C GLN A 311 -20.71 -14.90 7.01
N THR A 312 -20.32 -15.70 6.02
CA THR A 312 -18.96 -15.70 5.46
C THR A 312 -19.00 -15.36 3.98
N LEU A 313 -18.28 -14.33 3.57
CA LEU A 313 -18.14 -13.91 2.17
C LEU A 313 -16.82 -14.39 1.60
N ILE A 314 -16.87 -15.13 0.49
CA ILE A 314 -15.69 -15.50 -0.31
C ILE A 314 -15.70 -14.68 -1.60
N PHE A 315 -14.66 -13.88 -1.80
CA PHE A 315 -14.47 -13.08 -3.01
C PHE A 315 -13.58 -13.83 -4.00
N TYR A 316 -14.05 -14.01 -5.23
CA TYR A 316 -13.38 -14.85 -6.21
C TYR A 316 -13.37 -14.25 -7.61
N GLU A 317 -12.45 -14.74 -8.44
CA GLU A 317 -12.34 -14.44 -9.85
C GLU A 317 -12.17 -15.76 -10.61
N ILE A 318 -12.93 -15.94 -11.69
CA ILE A 318 -12.82 -17.08 -12.60
C ILE A 318 -12.47 -16.55 -13.99
N GLU A 319 -11.41 -17.10 -14.56
CA GLU A 319 -10.86 -16.76 -15.86
C GLU A 319 -10.88 -18.01 -16.75
N ASP A 320 -11.62 -17.97 -17.86
CA ASP A 320 -11.43 -18.94 -18.95
C ASP A 320 -10.18 -18.55 -19.74
N THR A 321 -9.19 -19.45 -19.76
CA THR A 321 -7.89 -19.20 -20.41
C THR A 321 -7.87 -19.67 -21.86
N LYS A 322 -8.91 -20.37 -22.33
CA LYS A 322 -9.00 -20.97 -23.66
C LYS A 322 -10.06 -20.32 -24.54
N GLU A 323 -11.20 -19.96 -23.97
CA GLU A 323 -12.34 -19.40 -24.67
C GLU A 323 -12.84 -18.12 -23.99
N ASP A 324 -13.75 -17.39 -24.64
CA ASP A 324 -14.38 -16.19 -24.09
C ASP A 324 -15.64 -16.54 -23.30
N ASN A 325 -15.57 -17.54 -22.40
CA ASN A 325 -16.71 -17.93 -21.56
C ASN A 325 -16.63 -17.28 -20.18
N ARG A 326 -17.81 -17.01 -19.59
CA ARG A 326 -17.92 -16.59 -18.18
C ARG A 326 -18.52 -17.73 -17.38
N TYR A 327 -17.91 -18.00 -16.23
CA TYR A 327 -18.30 -19.06 -15.33
C TYR A 327 -18.56 -18.50 -13.93
N ILE A 328 -19.54 -19.07 -13.25
CA ILE A 328 -19.86 -18.73 -11.86
C ILE A 328 -19.87 -19.99 -10.99
N MET A 329 -19.56 -19.80 -9.71
CA MET A 329 -19.80 -20.83 -8.71
C MET A 329 -21.26 -20.81 -8.28
N GLN A 330 -21.85 -21.99 -8.19
CA GLN A 330 -23.19 -22.19 -7.63
C GLN A 330 -23.05 -23.01 -6.35
N ALA A 331 -23.42 -22.44 -5.19
CA ALA A 331 -23.12 -23.05 -3.89
C ALA A 331 -23.76 -24.44 -3.69
N TYR A 332 -24.91 -24.70 -4.31
CA TYR A 332 -25.60 -26.00 -4.21
C TYR A 332 -25.24 -27.00 -5.30
N GLU A 333 -24.43 -26.59 -6.28
CA GLU A 333 -24.17 -27.35 -7.49
C GLU A 333 -22.71 -27.19 -7.88
N GLY A 334 -21.86 -28.04 -7.29
CA GLY A 334 -20.44 -28.15 -7.64
C GLY A 334 -19.46 -27.65 -6.60
N VAL A 335 -19.89 -26.86 -5.62
CA VAL A 335 -19.03 -26.38 -4.53
C VAL A 335 -19.27 -27.22 -3.28
N TYR A 336 -18.21 -27.66 -2.60
CA TYR A 336 -18.30 -28.41 -1.35
C TYR A 336 -17.24 -27.94 -0.35
N ILE A 337 -17.64 -27.80 0.92
CA ILE A 337 -16.76 -27.47 2.03
C ILE A 337 -16.49 -28.77 2.82
N GLU A 338 -15.27 -29.30 2.74
CA GLU A 338 -14.95 -30.60 3.35
C GLU A 338 -15.08 -30.61 4.87
N ASN A 339 -14.71 -29.51 5.51
CA ASN A 339 -14.67 -29.35 6.95
C ASN A 339 -15.79 -28.45 7.46
N GLU A 340 -16.94 -28.41 6.78
CA GLU A 340 -18.07 -27.52 7.10
C GLU A 340 -18.48 -27.65 8.57
N LEU A 341 -18.60 -28.89 9.07
CA LEU A 341 -18.99 -29.21 10.45
C LEU A 341 -17.98 -28.75 11.51
N ASP A 342 -16.71 -28.55 11.13
CA ASP A 342 -15.65 -28.16 12.06
C ASP A 342 -15.53 -26.63 12.19
N VAL A 343 -15.84 -25.89 11.12
CA VAL A 343 -15.57 -24.44 11.05
C VAL A 343 -16.82 -23.57 10.99
N MET A 344 -17.94 -24.08 10.47
CA MET A 344 -19.18 -23.31 10.32
C MET A 344 -20.12 -23.52 11.51
N ASN A 345 -20.93 -22.51 11.80
CA ASN A 345 -21.96 -22.60 12.82
C ASN A 345 -23.19 -23.34 12.29
N MET A 346 -23.41 -24.56 12.76
CA MET A 346 -24.52 -25.42 12.37
C MET A 346 -25.84 -25.09 13.09
N GLU A 347 -25.78 -24.37 14.21
CA GLU A 347 -26.98 -23.99 14.98
C GLU A 347 -27.71 -22.80 14.36
N ARG A 348 -27.02 -22.00 13.54
CA ARG A 348 -27.67 -20.98 12.74
C ARG A 348 -28.16 -21.59 11.44
N ASN A 349 -29.44 -21.36 11.15
CA ASN A 349 -29.98 -21.60 9.83
C ASN A 349 -29.11 -20.84 8.81
N PRO A 350 -28.75 -21.47 7.69
CA PRO A 350 -28.08 -20.74 6.62
C PRO A 350 -29.00 -19.58 6.25
N GLN A 351 -28.48 -18.35 6.22
CA GLN A 351 -29.15 -17.30 5.47
C GLN A 351 -29.26 -17.84 4.06
N ASP A 352 -30.50 -18.03 3.59
CA ASP A 352 -30.75 -18.64 2.30
C ASP A 352 -29.90 -17.93 1.26
N PHE A 353 -29.12 -18.75 0.56
CA PHE A 353 -28.18 -18.32 -0.45
C PHE A 353 -28.90 -17.43 -1.48
N SER A 354 -28.72 -16.12 -1.39
CA SER A 354 -29.00 -15.24 -2.52
C SER A 354 -27.94 -15.57 -3.57
N MET A 355 -28.34 -16.16 -4.69
CA MET A 355 -27.54 -16.01 -5.90
C MET A 355 -27.31 -14.51 -6.11
N PRO A 356 -26.11 -14.06 -6.51
CA PRO A 356 -25.92 -12.65 -6.88
C PRO A 356 -26.92 -12.32 -8.01
N VAL A 357 -28.00 -11.60 -7.66
CA VAL A 357 -29.01 -11.14 -8.63
C VAL A 357 -28.48 -9.95 -9.42
N ASP A 358 -27.54 -9.20 -8.85
CA ASP A 358 -26.98 -8.03 -9.53
C ASP A 358 -25.90 -8.44 -10.54
N GLN A 359 -26.32 -8.91 -11.71
CA GLN A 359 -25.45 -9.03 -12.87
C GLN A 359 -25.07 -7.65 -13.45
N ASP A 360 -25.87 -6.62 -13.15
CA ASP A 360 -25.69 -5.26 -13.66
C ASP A 360 -24.58 -4.48 -12.93
N GLU A 361 -24.31 -4.79 -11.66
CA GLU A 361 -23.25 -4.13 -10.87
C GLU A 361 -21.89 -4.83 -10.96
N ILE A 362 -21.82 -6.03 -11.53
CA ILE A 362 -20.56 -6.76 -11.63
C ILE A 362 -19.80 -6.27 -12.87
N HIS A 363 -18.79 -5.43 -12.63
CA HIS A 363 -17.79 -4.94 -13.58
C HIS A 363 -16.95 -6.06 -14.23
N ASN A 364 -17.59 -6.86 -15.08
CA ASN A 364 -16.98 -7.90 -15.91
C ASN A 364 -16.79 -7.36 -17.33
N GLU A 365 -15.92 -6.36 -17.49
CA GLU A 365 -15.62 -5.75 -18.79
C GLU A 365 -14.99 -6.76 -19.78
N GLN A 366 -14.34 -7.80 -19.26
CA GLN A 366 -13.71 -8.85 -20.05
C GLN A 366 -14.64 -10.06 -20.20
N LYS A 367 -14.80 -10.52 -21.44
CA LYS A 367 -15.75 -11.60 -21.80
C LYS A 367 -15.36 -12.97 -21.24
N ASN A 368 -14.12 -13.17 -20.83
CA ASN A 368 -13.60 -14.42 -20.30
C ASN A 368 -13.38 -14.40 -18.78
N ILE A 369 -13.67 -13.28 -18.10
CA ILE A 369 -13.47 -13.12 -16.65
C ILE A 369 -14.80 -12.86 -15.96
N TYR A 370 -15.02 -13.55 -14.85
CA TYR A 370 -16.11 -13.28 -13.92
C TYR A 370 -15.55 -13.05 -12.51
N ARG A 371 -15.92 -11.94 -11.89
CA ARG A 371 -15.68 -11.66 -10.47
C ARG A 371 -16.97 -11.82 -9.68
N GLY A 372 -16.92 -12.53 -8.57
CA GLY A 372 -18.11 -12.82 -7.78
C GLY A 372 -17.84 -12.90 -6.30
N THR A 373 -18.94 -12.91 -5.55
CA THR A 373 -18.96 -13.10 -4.10
C THR A 373 -19.87 -14.27 -3.80
N MET A 374 -19.36 -15.24 -3.03
CA MET A 374 -20.14 -16.36 -2.52
C MET A 374 -20.44 -16.14 -1.05
N LYS A 375 -21.72 -16.25 -0.67
CA LYS A 375 -22.18 -16.24 0.72
C LYS A 375 -22.20 -17.68 1.25
N LEU A 376 -21.55 -17.89 2.39
CA LEU A 376 -21.55 -19.14 3.16
C LEU A 376 -22.08 -18.87 4.56
N ARG A 377 -22.36 -19.95 5.30
CA ARG A 377 -22.75 -19.89 6.72
C ARG A 377 -21.77 -19.07 7.56
N PRO A 378 -22.23 -18.47 8.67
CA PRO A 378 -21.34 -17.85 9.64
C PRO A 378 -20.39 -18.88 10.25
N VAL A 379 -19.18 -18.45 10.57
CA VAL A 379 -18.17 -19.30 11.20
C VAL A 379 -18.45 -19.50 12.70
N GLY A 380 -18.27 -20.74 13.16
CA GLY A 380 -18.45 -21.15 14.56
C GLY A 380 -17.21 -20.94 15.43
N VAL A 381 -16.05 -20.65 14.83
CA VAL A 381 -14.77 -20.46 15.52
C VAL A 381 -14.13 -19.12 15.17
N ASP A 382 -13.29 -18.59 16.05
CA ASP A 382 -12.68 -17.25 15.87
C ASP A 382 -11.65 -17.21 14.73
N LYS A 383 -10.90 -18.29 14.51
CA LYS A 383 -9.92 -18.42 13.43
C LYS A 383 -9.89 -19.86 12.91
N GLY A 384 -9.67 -20.03 11.62
CA GLY A 384 -9.62 -21.36 11.02
C GLY A 384 -9.25 -21.33 9.55
N THR A 385 -9.47 -22.46 8.89
CA THR A 385 -9.25 -22.63 7.45
C THR A 385 -10.45 -23.34 6.85
N ILE A 386 -11.06 -22.74 5.84
CA ILE A 386 -12.14 -23.36 5.06
C ILE A 386 -11.48 -24.21 3.96
N LYS A 387 -11.78 -25.50 3.93
CA LYS A 387 -11.34 -26.41 2.87
C LYS A 387 -12.43 -26.49 1.81
N MET A 388 -12.29 -25.66 0.79
CA MET A 388 -13.27 -25.55 -0.28
C MET A 388 -12.79 -26.28 -1.51
N ASN A 389 -13.66 -27.07 -2.09
CA ASN A 389 -13.44 -27.66 -3.39
C ASN A 389 -14.59 -27.36 -4.34
N VAL A 390 -14.24 -27.32 -5.62
CA VAL A 390 -15.17 -27.05 -6.70
C VAL A 390 -14.98 -28.11 -7.76
N ALA A 391 -16.05 -28.84 -8.05
CA ALA A 391 -16.11 -29.90 -9.05
C ALA A 391 -16.65 -29.40 -10.39
N ARG A 392 -17.52 -28.37 -10.36
CA ARG A 392 -18.11 -27.80 -11.57
C ARG A 392 -18.52 -26.34 -11.41
N LEU A 393 -18.54 -25.65 -12.53
CA LEU A 393 -18.88 -24.23 -12.65
C LEU A 393 -19.99 -24.04 -13.67
N MET A 394 -20.97 -23.18 -13.37
CA MET A 394 -22.06 -22.88 -14.30
C MET A 394 -21.61 -21.82 -15.31
N LYS A 395 -21.81 -22.08 -16.60
CA LYS A 395 -21.55 -21.13 -17.68
C LYS A 395 -22.67 -20.09 -17.74
N LEU A 396 -22.33 -18.81 -17.68
CA LEU A 396 -23.28 -17.71 -17.88
C LEU A 396 -23.67 -17.59 -19.35
N ASN A 397 -24.96 -17.41 -19.61
CA ASN A 397 -25.44 -17.07 -20.94
C ASN A 397 -25.02 -15.63 -21.28
N GLN A 398 -24.59 -15.40 -22.52
CA GLN A 398 -24.11 -14.09 -22.98
C GLN A 398 -25.19 -13.29 -23.71
N ASP A 399 -26.37 -13.87 -23.94
CA ASP A 399 -27.51 -13.22 -24.57
C ASP A 399 -28.47 -12.67 -23.50
N PRO A 400 -28.57 -11.35 -23.31
CA PRO A 400 -29.46 -10.72 -22.34
C PRO A 400 -30.95 -10.95 -22.65
N SER A 401 -31.29 -11.30 -23.89
CA SER A 401 -32.68 -11.40 -24.36
C SER A 401 -33.39 -12.70 -23.96
N LEU A 402 -32.64 -13.69 -23.46
CA LEU A 402 -33.19 -14.99 -23.06
C LEU A 402 -33.75 -15.01 -21.62
N GLY A 403 -33.61 -13.91 -20.88
CA GLY A 403 -34.12 -13.78 -19.51
C GLY A 403 -33.45 -14.73 -18.51
N GLU A 404 -33.68 -14.47 -17.23
CA GLU A 404 -33.13 -15.23 -16.09
C GLU A 404 -33.84 -16.58 -15.86
N MET A 405 -34.14 -17.36 -16.91
CA MET A 405 -34.77 -18.67 -16.73
C MET A 405 -33.72 -19.75 -16.45
N TYR A 406 -33.16 -19.71 -15.24
CA TYR A 406 -32.28 -20.73 -14.69
C TYR A 406 -33.05 -22.01 -14.39
N ALA A 407 -32.81 -23.06 -15.17
CA ALA A 407 -32.84 -24.49 -14.76
C ALA A 407 -32.87 -25.42 -15.98
N ARG A 408 -33.55 -25.05 -17.07
CA ARG A 408 -33.69 -25.93 -18.25
C ARG A 408 -32.60 -25.66 -19.28
N GLY A 409 -31.46 -26.32 -19.11
CA GLY A 409 -30.36 -26.33 -20.10
C GLY A 409 -29.08 -25.60 -19.67
N ALA A 410 -28.86 -25.41 -18.37
CA ALA A 410 -27.59 -24.87 -17.86
C ALA A 410 -26.40 -25.73 -18.32
N VAL A 411 -25.36 -25.07 -18.82
CA VAL A 411 -24.13 -25.71 -19.28
C VAL A 411 -23.10 -25.57 -18.18
N PHE A 412 -22.45 -26.67 -17.82
CA PHE A 412 -21.42 -26.70 -16.78
C PHE A 412 -20.04 -27.01 -17.37
N ALA A 413 -19.01 -26.41 -16.78
CA ALA A 413 -17.63 -26.86 -16.93
C ALA A 413 -17.27 -27.72 -15.73
N GLU A 414 -16.84 -28.95 -15.96
CA GLU A 414 -16.34 -29.87 -14.93
C GLU A 414 -14.84 -29.64 -14.71
N GLY A 415 -14.36 -29.86 -13.48
CA GLY A 415 -12.95 -29.76 -13.13
C GLY A 415 -12.69 -30.13 -11.67
N ASP A 416 -11.48 -29.84 -11.20
CA ASP A 416 -11.07 -30.10 -9.82
C ASP A 416 -10.26 -28.90 -9.31
N TRP A 417 -10.93 -28.00 -8.60
CA TRP A 417 -10.29 -26.84 -7.96
C TRP A 417 -10.39 -26.97 -6.45
N SER A 418 -9.28 -26.87 -5.74
CA SER A 418 -9.21 -27.04 -4.28
C SER A 418 -8.49 -25.86 -3.62
N PHE A 419 -9.00 -25.40 -2.48
CA PHE A 419 -8.47 -24.25 -1.75
C PHE A 419 -8.50 -24.48 -0.25
N GLU A 420 -7.43 -24.05 0.41
CA GLU A 420 -7.36 -23.89 1.86
C GLU A 420 -7.41 -22.38 2.17
N ILE A 421 -8.58 -21.88 2.56
CA ILE A 421 -8.86 -20.45 2.71
C ILE A 421 -8.78 -20.09 4.20
N PRO A 422 -7.70 -19.45 4.69
CA PRO A 422 -7.61 -19.03 6.09
C PRO A 422 -8.56 -17.86 6.35
N PHE A 423 -9.19 -17.84 7.52
CA PHE A 423 -10.08 -16.75 7.95
C PHE A 423 -9.83 -16.35 9.40
N GLU A 424 -10.16 -15.10 9.70
CA GLU A 424 -10.28 -14.54 11.05
C GLU A 424 -11.65 -13.88 11.18
N LYS A 425 -12.41 -14.31 12.17
CA LYS A 425 -13.76 -13.84 12.45
C LYS A 425 -13.74 -12.38 12.91
N GLN A 426 -14.51 -11.55 12.23
CA GLN A 426 -14.70 -10.15 12.56
C GLN A 426 -15.84 -9.97 13.58
N SER A 427 -15.72 -8.95 14.42
CA SER A 427 -16.72 -8.63 15.44
C SER A 427 -17.90 -7.86 14.87
N SER A 428 -19.11 -8.23 15.28
CA SER A 428 -20.35 -7.50 15.01
C SER A 428 -20.72 -6.56 16.17
N GLN A 429 -21.46 -5.49 15.86
CA GLN A 429 -22.04 -4.57 16.85
C GLN A 429 -23.51 -4.91 17.03
N GLU A 430 -23.92 -5.25 18.26
CA GLU A 430 -25.32 -5.55 18.59
C GLU A 430 -25.92 -4.40 19.39
N HIS A 431 -27.02 -3.85 18.88
CA HIS A 431 -27.81 -2.81 19.54
C HIS A 431 -29.15 -3.39 19.96
N LYS A 432 -29.39 -3.41 21.27
CA LYS A 432 -30.66 -3.86 21.83
C LYS A 432 -31.67 -2.73 21.74
N ILE A 433 -32.82 -2.99 21.12
CA ILE A 433 -33.82 -1.94 20.81
C ILE A 433 -35.07 -2.09 21.68
N ASP A 434 -35.64 -3.29 21.78
CA ASP A 434 -36.86 -3.60 22.54
C ASP A 434 -38.03 -2.60 22.32
N LYS A 435 -38.28 -2.17 21.07
CA LYS A 435 -39.29 -1.16 20.73
C LYS A 435 -40.54 -1.79 20.14
N GLU A 436 -41.67 -1.60 20.81
CA GLU A 436 -42.99 -2.04 20.30
C GLU A 436 -43.65 -0.98 19.43
N ILE A 437 -44.27 -1.42 18.34
CA ILE A 437 -45.05 -0.64 17.40
C ILE A 437 -46.35 -1.39 17.06
N ASP A 438 -47.34 -0.63 16.62
CA ASP A 438 -48.62 -1.15 16.13
C ASP A 438 -48.66 -0.95 14.61
N LEU A 439 -48.66 -2.06 13.88
CA LEU A 439 -48.76 -2.08 12.42
C LEU A 439 -50.15 -2.60 12.05
N ASP A 440 -51.06 -1.68 11.75
CA ASP A 440 -52.44 -2.02 11.39
C ASP A 440 -53.16 -2.93 12.41
N GLY A 441 -53.01 -2.62 13.71
CA GLY A 441 -53.58 -3.40 14.79
C GLY A 441 -52.72 -4.61 15.21
N ILE A 442 -51.65 -4.93 14.47
CA ILE A 442 -50.73 -6.02 14.79
C ILE A 442 -49.55 -5.47 15.59
N LYS A 443 -49.31 -6.08 16.76
CA LYS A 443 -48.19 -5.69 17.62
C LYS A 443 -46.90 -6.31 17.13
N VAL A 444 -45.93 -5.47 16.79
CA VAL A 444 -44.59 -5.85 16.37
C VAL A 444 -43.58 -5.24 17.34
N ARG A 445 -42.56 -6.01 17.72
CA ARG A 445 -41.46 -5.56 18.55
C ARG A 445 -40.15 -5.69 17.79
N ILE A 446 -39.43 -4.59 17.64
CA ILE A 446 -38.04 -4.63 17.17
C ILE A 446 -37.17 -5.01 18.36
N ASP A 447 -36.65 -6.23 18.35
CA ASP A 447 -35.90 -6.78 19.48
C ASP A 447 -34.48 -6.21 19.49
N LYS A 448 -33.76 -6.36 18.38
CA LYS A 448 -32.38 -5.90 18.24
C LYS A 448 -31.98 -5.66 16.80
N LEU A 449 -30.90 -4.91 16.64
CA LEU A 449 -30.25 -4.63 15.37
C LEU A 449 -28.78 -5.02 15.48
N THR A 450 -28.29 -5.83 14.54
CA THR A 450 -26.88 -6.26 14.51
C THR A 450 -26.21 -5.72 13.26
N ILE A 451 -25.17 -4.90 13.44
CA ILE A 451 -24.34 -4.34 12.37
C ILE A 451 -23.05 -5.13 12.31
N ALA A 452 -22.91 -6.01 11.31
CA ALA A 452 -21.73 -6.81 11.06
C ALA A 452 -21.03 -6.36 9.77
N PRO A 453 -19.72 -6.59 9.59
CA PRO A 453 -19.03 -6.24 8.35
C PRO A 453 -19.72 -6.73 7.08
N THR A 454 -20.30 -7.93 7.10
CA THR A 454 -20.90 -8.55 5.92
C THR A 454 -22.38 -8.21 5.71
N SER A 455 -23.13 -7.86 6.77
CA SER A 455 -24.56 -7.51 6.67
C SER A 455 -25.08 -6.76 7.89
N THR A 456 -26.19 -6.04 7.70
CA THR A 456 -27.01 -5.52 8.80
C THR A 456 -28.22 -6.42 8.97
N VAL A 457 -28.51 -6.86 10.20
CA VAL A 457 -29.66 -7.74 10.48
C VAL A 457 -30.58 -7.10 11.49
N VAL A 458 -31.87 -7.01 11.13
CA VAL A 458 -32.95 -6.60 12.03
C VAL A 458 -33.65 -7.84 12.53
N GLN A 459 -33.68 -8.03 13.84
CA GLN A 459 -34.48 -9.07 14.48
C GLN A 459 -35.72 -8.44 15.09
N TYR A 460 -36.87 -9.00 14.76
CA TYR A 460 -38.16 -8.52 15.21
C TYR A 460 -39.08 -9.68 15.56
N SER A 461 -40.04 -9.40 16.42
CA SER A 461 -41.04 -10.35 16.87
C SER A 461 -42.43 -9.82 16.65
N PHE A 462 -43.40 -10.68 16.34
CA PHE A 462 -44.83 -10.35 16.31
C PHE A 462 -45.67 -11.44 16.97
N GLN A 463 -46.86 -11.08 17.44
CA GLN A 463 -47.80 -12.06 17.97
C GLN A 463 -48.49 -12.80 16.83
N ASN A 464 -48.34 -14.12 16.79
CA ASN A 464 -48.83 -14.93 15.67
C ASN A 464 -50.32 -14.81 15.44
N GLN A 465 -51.12 -14.78 16.51
CA GLN A 465 -52.57 -14.80 16.43
C GLN A 465 -53.16 -13.66 17.24
N GLN A 466 -53.95 -12.82 16.57
CA GLN A 466 -54.71 -11.75 17.19
C GLN A 466 -56.15 -11.78 16.68
N GLY A 467 -57.06 -12.30 17.52
CA GLY A 467 -58.44 -12.56 17.11
C GLY A 467 -58.50 -13.65 16.05
N ASN A 468 -59.16 -13.35 14.93
CA ASN A 468 -59.33 -14.26 13.79
C ASN A 468 -58.21 -14.12 12.75
N THR A 469 -57.22 -13.25 12.98
CA THR A 469 -56.12 -13.03 12.05
C THR A 469 -54.86 -13.66 12.60
N ARG A 470 -54.18 -14.41 11.75
CA ARG A 470 -52.86 -14.95 11.97
C ARG A 470 -51.86 -14.27 11.04
N VAL A 471 -50.76 -13.80 11.60
CA VAL A 471 -49.63 -13.27 10.81
C VAL A 471 -48.78 -14.46 10.36
N GLU A 472 -48.65 -14.64 9.05
CA GLU A 472 -47.75 -15.66 8.50
C GLU A 472 -46.32 -15.13 8.41
N PHE A 473 -46.13 -13.92 7.88
CA PHE A 473 -44.83 -13.22 7.89
C PHE A 473 -44.99 -11.71 7.68
N LEU A 474 -43.95 -10.96 8.06
CA LEU A 474 -43.87 -9.50 7.95
C LEU A 474 -42.67 -9.14 7.07
N LEU A 475 -42.87 -8.31 6.05
CA LEU A 475 -41.80 -7.88 5.18
C LEU A 475 -41.34 -6.47 5.51
N LEU A 476 -40.03 -6.30 5.61
CA LEU A 476 -39.38 -5.00 5.72
C LEU A 476 -38.96 -4.55 4.32
N GLU A 477 -39.09 -3.27 4.02
CA GLU A 477 -38.68 -2.69 2.73
C GLU A 477 -37.20 -2.30 2.75
N SER A 478 -36.80 -1.50 3.73
CA SER A 478 -35.49 -0.84 3.71
C SER A 478 -35.05 -0.32 5.07
N LEU A 479 -33.75 -0.06 5.16
CA LEU A 479 -33.12 0.69 6.24
C LEU A 479 -32.49 1.97 5.67
N SER A 480 -32.54 3.06 6.44
CA SER A 480 -31.88 4.32 6.07
C SER A 480 -31.34 5.07 7.27
N ASP A 481 -30.16 5.70 7.14
CA ASP A 481 -29.60 6.66 8.09
C ASP A 481 -29.92 8.13 7.70
N GLY A 482 -30.71 8.32 6.64
CA GLY A 482 -31.05 9.62 6.05
C GLY A 482 -30.20 10.01 4.84
N GLU A 483 -28.94 9.55 4.75
CA GLU A 483 -28.06 9.77 3.58
C GLU A 483 -28.03 8.55 2.67
N ASN A 484 -27.92 7.36 3.27
CA ASN A 484 -27.87 6.07 2.63
C ASN A 484 -29.19 5.31 2.84
N LYS A 485 -29.61 4.54 1.83
CA LYS A 485 -30.78 3.66 1.90
C LYS A 485 -30.36 2.30 1.34
N VAL A 486 -30.59 1.24 2.11
CA VAL A 486 -30.37 -0.15 1.69
C VAL A 486 -31.70 -0.90 1.72
N VAL A 487 -31.93 -1.76 0.74
CA VAL A 487 -33.16 -2.54 0.57
C VAL A 487 -32.99 -3.91 1.24
N ALA A 488 -34.08 -4.48 1.76
CA ALA A 488 -34.07 -5.82 2.31
C ALA A 488 -33.65 -6.86 1.26
N ASP A 489 -32.79 -7.81 1.65
CA ASP A 489 -32.40 -8.92 0.79
C ASP A 489 -33.65 -9.75 0.44
N MET A 490 -33.89 -9.93 -0.86
CA MET A 490 -35.05 -10.66 -1.41
C MET A 490 -35.11 -12.10 -0.90
N TYR A 491 -33.96 -12.73 -0.67
CA TYR A 491 -33.83 -14.11 -0.19
C TYR A 491 -33.46 -14.20 1.29
N GLY A 492 -33.01 -13.11 1.90
CA GLY A 492 -32.63 -13.03 3.31
C GLY A 492 -33.74 -12.52 4.25
N SER A 493 -34.99 -12.48 3.78
CA SER A 493 -36.16 -12.03 4.56
C SER A 493 -36.88 -13.21 5.22
N ASN A 494 -37.31 -13.05 6.48
CA ASN A 494 -38.15 -13.99 7.24
C ASN A 494 -37.49 -15.31 7.67
N ILE A 495 -36.21 -15.28 8.03
CA ILE A 495 -35.58 -16.48 8.59
C ILE A 495 -36.12 -16.69 10.00
N MET A 496 -36.77 -17.83 10.22
CA MET A 496 -37.24 -18.20 11.55
C MET A 496 -36.04 -18.44 12.47
N ASP A 497 -35.89 -17.58 13.47
CA ASP A 497 -34.82 -17.66 14.46
C ASP A 497 -35.19 -18.62 15.61
N VAL A 498 -36.42 -18.54 16.13
CA VAL A 498 -36.88 -19.40 17.25
C VAL A 498 -38.39 -19.67 17.17
N PHE A 499 -38.79 -20.95 17.19
CA PHE A 499 -40.15 -21.36 17.55
C PHE A 499 -40.31 -21.33 19.07
N ASN A 500 -40.65 -20.17 19.65
CA ASN A 500 -40.91 -20.12 21.09
C ASN A 500 -42.40 -20.38 21.37
N THR A 501 -42.73 -21.62 21.71
CA THR A 501 -44.10 -22.05 22.02
C THR A 501 -44.64 -21.53 23.36
N GLN A 502 -43.83 -20.82 24.16
CA GLN A 502 -44.23 -20.39 25.50
C GLN A 502 -44.84 -18.98 25.56
N GLU A 503 -44.63 -18.09 24.58
CA GLU A 503 -45.05 -16.68 24.67
C GLU A 503 -45.93 -16.15 23.51
N ASN A 504 -46.36 -16.99 22.56
CA ASN A 504 -47.16 -16.57 21.37
C ASN A 504 -46.49 -15.54 20.44
N TRP A 505 -45.21 -15.23 20.65
CA TRP A 505 -44.40 -14.40 19.77
C TRP A 505 -43.58 -15.28 18.82
N THR A 506 -43.61 -14.95 17.53
CA THR A 506 -42.65 -15.46 16.55
C THR A 506 -41.58 -14.42 16.35
N THR A 507 -40.32 -14.86 16.37
CA THR A 507 -39.16 -14.03 16.10
C THR A 507 -38.59 -14.39 14.74
N LEU A 508 -38.44 -13.38 13.89
CA LEU A 508 -37.84 -13.46 12.57
C LEU A 508 -36.68 -12.47 12.45
N SER A 509 -35.82 -12.72 11.48
CA SER A 509 -34.80 -11.77 11.06
C SER A 509 -34.89 -11.44 9.57
N THR A 510 -34.50 -10.21 9.25
CA THR A 510 -34.31 -9.73 7.87
C THR A 510 -32.92 -9.12 7.73
N SER A 511 -32.20 -9.51 6.68
CA SER A 511 -30.88 -8.96 6.35
C SER A 511 -30.93 -7.86 5.30
N PHE A 512 -29.95 -6.96 5.41
CA PHE A 512 -29.69 -5.84 4.53
C PHE A 512 -28.18 -5.74 4.28
N ASP A 513 -27.80 -4.93 3.29
CA ASP A 513 -26.40 -4.52 3.14
C ASP A 513 -25.88 -3.87 4.42
N SER A 514 -24.56 -3.98 4.60
CA SER A 514 -23.90 -3.59 5.84
C SER A 514 -23.78 -2.08 6.00
N PHE A 515 -24.25 -1.54 7.13
CA PHE A 515 -23.96 -0.18 7.61
C PHE A 515 -22.68 -0.08 8.44
N TYR A 516 -21.87 -1.15 8.49
CA TYR A 516 -20.69 -1.22 9.37
C TYR A 516 -19.68 -0.10 9.11
N PHE A 517 -19.57 0.33 7.86
CA PHE A 517 -18.65 1.40 7.45
C PHE A 517 -19.21 2.80 7.72
N ASP A 518 -20.54 2.95 7.73
CA ASP A 518 -21.22 4.24 7.89
C ASP A 518 -21.32 4.67 9.35
N LYS A 519 -21.37 3.70 10.28
CA LYS A 519 -21.49 3.93 11.73
C LYS A 519 -22.66 4.86 12.08
N PRO A 520 -23.89 4.50 11.70
CA PRO A 520 -25.07 5.33 11.96
C PRO A 520 -25.32 5.47 13.47
N GLU A 521 -25.82 6.64 13.88
CA GLU A 521 -26.34 6.88 15.24
C GLU A 521 -27.85 6.59 15.33
N GLU A 522 -28.55 6.67 14.20
CA GLU A 522 -29.98 6.41 14.08
C GLU A 522 -30.25 5.68 12.75
N LEU A 523 -31.19 4.73 12.75
CA LEU A 523 -31.69 4.09 11.55
C LEU A 523 -33.22 4.18 11.50
N ASP A 524 -33.76 4.47 10.32
CA ASP A 524 -35.18 4.39 9.98
C ASP A 524 -35.46 3.03 9.34
N ILE A 525 -36.36 2.26 9.94
CA ILE A 525 -36.79 0.95 9.46
C ILE A 525 -38.14 1.14 8.77
N LYS A 526 -38.20 0.91 7.45
CA LYS A 526 -39.44 0.99 6.68
C LYS A 526 -40.04 -0.41 6.48
N PHE A 527 -41.32 -0.56 6.81
CA PHE A 527 -42.06 -1.80 6.56
C PHE A 527 -42.62 -1.83 5.13
N ASN A 528 -42.92 -3.02 4.62
CA ASN A 528 -43.46 -3.22 3.27
C ASN A 528 -44.88 -3.80 3.33
N SER A 529 -45.02 -5.01 3.86
CA SER A 529 -46.30 -5.71 3.86
C SER A 529 -46.43 -6.73 4.98
N LEU A 530 -47.68 -7.01 5.33
CA LEU A 530 -48.11 -8.07 6.24
C LEU A 530 -48.80 -9.15 5.43
N HIS A 531 -48.35 -10.39 5.56
CA HIS A 531 -49.02 -11.56 5.01
C HIS A 531 -49.83 -12.24 6.10
N LEU A 532 -51.14 -12.32 5.87
CA LEU A 532 -52.12 -12.65 6.88
C LEU A 532 -52.95 -13.84 6.42
N SER A 533 -53.21 -14.77 7.34
CA SER A 533 -54.26 -15.77 7.21
C SER A 533 -55.43 -15.35 8.09
N VAL A 534 -56.61 -15.25 7.52
CA VAL A 534 -57.83 -14.82 8.22
C VAL A 534 -58.76 -16.02 8.34
N GLU A 535 -59.10 -16.39 9.57
CA GLU A 535 -60.10 -17.41 9.86
C GLU A 535 -61.51 -16.85 9.64
N ASP A 536 -62.20 -17.38 8.63
CA ASP A 536 -63.56 -17.00 8.26
C ASP A 536 -64.30 -18.20 7.69
N GLN A 537 -64.80 -19.04 8.60
CA GLN A 537 -65.33 -20.35 8.24
C GLN A 537 -66.69 -20.27 7.54
N GLN A 538 -66.79 -20.91 6.38
CA GLN A 538 -68.06 -21.06 5.65
C GLN A 538 -68.20 -22.45 5.02
N ASP A 539 -69.30 -23.12 5.37
CA ASP A 539 -69.68 -24.39 4.74
C ASP A 539 -70.51 -24.14 3.46
N ILE A 540 -70.00 -24.65 2.34
CA ILE A 540 -70.66 -24.60 1.04
C ILE A 540 -71.15 -25.99 0.67
N LYS A 541 -72.48 -26.14 0.56
CA LYS A 541 -73.09 -27.36 0.02
C LYS A 541 -72.90 -27.40 -1.48
N LEU A 542 -72.33 -28.50 -1.96
CA LEU A 542 -72.14 -28.69 -3.40
C LEU A 542 -73.47 -29.06 -4.07
N PRO A 543 -73.79 -28.45 -5.23
CA PRO A 543 -74.99 -28.78 -6.00
C PRO A 543 -74.85 -30.16 -6.67
N ASP A 544 -75.96 -30.68 -7.21
CA ASP A 544 -75.89 -31.86 -8.08
C ASP A 544 -75.03 -31.51 -9.32
N PRO A 545 -74.09 -32.38 -9.78
CA PRO A 545 -73.29 -32.12 -10.97
C PRO A 545 -74.08 -31.69 -12.22
N LYS A 546 -75.38 -32.02 -12.30
CA LYS A 546 -76.28 -31.58 -13.39
C LYS A 546 -76.73 -30.12 -13.32
N GLU A 547 -76.55 -29.48 -12.18
CA GLU A 547 -76.95 -28.08 -11.93
C GLU A 547 -75.79 -27.10 -12.16
N LEU A 548 -74.60 -27.60 -12.49
CA LEU A 548 -73.39 -26.80 -12.73
C LEU A 548 -73.40 -26.09 -14.10
N PRO A 549 -72.74 -24.91 -14.22
CA PRO A 549 -72.03 -24.20 -13.15
C PRO A 549 -72.96 -23.43 -12.21
N THR A 550 -72.56 -23.27 -10.95
CA THR A 550 -73.28 -22.46 -9.95
C THR A 550 -72.34 -21.52 -9.23
N SER A 551 -72.85 -20.40 -8.72
CA SER A 551 -72.01 -19.37 -8.09
C SER A 551 -72.54 -18.96 -6.72
N PHE A 552 -71.63 -18.53 -5.86
CA PHE A 552 -71.91 -17.97 -4.53
C PHE A 552 -70.94 -16.83 -4.21
N GLU A 553 -71.36 -15.93 -3.32
CA GLU A 553 -70.53 -14.82 -2.85
C GLU A 553 -69.72 -15.24 -1.62
N TYR A 554 -68.43 -14.92 -1.61
CA TYR A 554 -67.56 -15.07 -0.45
C TYR A 554 -66.52 -13.95 -0.43
N ALA A 555 -66.36 -13.30 0.73
CA ALA A 555 -65.33 -12.27 0.96
C ALA A 555 -65.18 -11.22 -0.18
N GLY A 556 -66.32 -10.78 -0.74
CA GLY A 556 -66.35 -9.76 -1.81
C GLY A 556 -65.98 -10.26 -3.21
N SER A 557 -65.96 -11.59 -3.43
CA SER A 557 -65.73 -12.22 -4.73
C SER A 557 -66.81 -13.24 -5.05
N THR A 558 -67.21 -13.27 -6.32
CA THR A 558 -68.05 -14.34 -6.88
C THR A 558 -67.19 -15.60 -7.10
N ILE A 559 -67.53 -16.68 -6.40
CA ILE A 559 -66.92 -18.00 -6.61
C ILE A 559 -67.89 -18.86 -7.41
N THR A 560 -67.41 -19.44 -8.51
CA THR A 560 -68.19 -20.31 -9.40
C THR A 560 -67.66 -21.73 -9.36
N ILE A 561 -68.52 -22.68 -9.00
CA ILE A 561 -68.26 -24.11 -9.12
C ILE A 561 -68.51 -24.51 -10.57
N ASN A 562 -67.44 -24.89 -11.28
CA ASN A 562 -67.50 -25.20 -12.71
C ASN A 562 -67.86 -26.67 -12.94
N GLU A 563 -67.18 -27.58 -12.25
CA GLU A 563 -67.26 -29.02 -12.47
C GLU A 563 -67.02 -29.77 -11.15
N ILE A 564 -67.77 -30.86 -10.97
CA ILE A 564 -67.58 -31.83 -9.88
C ILE A 564 -67.49 -33.21 -10.53
N THR A 565 -66.40 -33.92 -10.27
CA THR A 565 -66.20 -35.32 -10.69
C THR A 565 -66.05 -36.20 -9.47
N GLU A 566 -66.97 -37.14 -9.28
CA GLU A 566 -66.82 -38.19 -8.27
C GLU A 566 -65.86 -39.29 -8.77
N GLY A 567 -65.04 -39.83 -7.87
CA GLY A 567 -64.04 -40.85 -8.21
C GLY A 567 -62.91 -40.93 -7.19
N ASN A 568 -61.85 -41.67 -7.50
CA ASN A 568 -60.58 -41.63 -6.77
C ASN A 568 -59.42 -41.36 -7.77
N PRO A 569 -59.02 -40.09 -8.00
CA PRO A 569 -59.43 -38.93 -7.23
C PRO A 569 -60.80 -38.34 -7.60
N ALA A 570 -61.46 -37.77 -6.61
CA ALA A 570 -62.54 -36.82 -6.84
C ALA A 570 -61.95 -35.45 -7.16
N LYS A 571 -62.62 -34.71 -8.06
CA LYS A 571 -62.16 -33.42 -8.55
C LYS A 571 -63.24 -32.36 -8.43
N LEU A 572 -62.81 -31.15 -8.12
CA LEU A 572 -63.65 -29.96 -8.11
C LEU A 572 -62.90 -28.82 -8.79
N SER A 573 -63.51 -28.24 -9.81
CA SER A 573 -63.01 -27.03 -10.45
C SER A 573 -63.79 -25.80 -10.01
N LEU A 574 -63.07 -24.77 -9.57
CA LEU A 574 -63.59 -23.49 -9.14
C LEU A 574 -63.01 -22.36 -10.00
N THR A 575 -63.83 -21.35 -10.28
CA THR A 575 -63.39 -20.05 -10.79
C THR A 575 -63.65 -18.99 -9.72
N LEU A 576 -62.65 -18.19 -9.41
CA LEU A 576 -62.72 -17.10 -8.44
C LEU A 576 -62.59 -15.79 -9.21
N GLU A 577 -63.60 -14.94 -9.11
CA GLU A 577 -63.58 -13.63 -9.78
C GLU A 577 -62.47 -12.75 -9.17
N VAL A 578 -61.68 -12.11 -10.01
CA VAL A 578 -60.64 -11.16 -9.59
C VAL A 578 -61.16 -9.76 -9.87
N THR A 579 -61.48 -9.03 -8.80
CA THR A 579 -61.92 -7.62 -8.82
C THR A 579 -60.94 -6.78 -8.00
N GLU A 580 -60.93 -5.46 -8.22
CA GLU A 580 -60.14 -4.54 -7.37
C GLU A 580 -60.56 -4.60 -5.89
N ASP A 581 -61.82 -4.94 -5.62
CA ASP A 581 -62.39 -5.02 -4.28
C ASP A 581 -62.15 -6.39 -3.59
N ARG A 582 -61.61 -7.39 -4.29
CA ARG A 582 -61.36 -8.73 -3.72
C ARG A 582 -60.27 -8.63 -2.66
N ILE A 583 -60.62 -9.06 -1.44
CA ILE A 583 -59.74 -8.90 -0.27
C ILE A 583 -58.77 -10.07 -0.04
N PHE A 584 -58.85 -11.14 -0.83
CA PHE A 584 -58.05 -12.34 -0.61
C PHE A 584 -57.30 -12.81 -1.86
N GLU A 585 -56.08 -13.27 -1.68
CA GLU A 585 -55.26 -13.86 -2.74
C GLU A 585 -55.61 -15.33 -2.99
N GLN A 586 -55.79 -16.08 -1.92
CA GLN A 586 -56.00 -17.53 -1.91
C GLN A 586 -57.02 -17.93 -0.83
N LEU A 587 -57.78 -18.99 -1.09
CA LEU A 587 -58.70 -19.59 -0.11
C LEU A 587 -58.04 -20.77 0.61
N ASN A 588 -58.33 -20.88 1.90
CA ASN A 588 -57.88 -21.98 2.75
C ASN A 588 -59.05 -22.94 2.93
N TYR A 589 -58.87 -24.22 2.56
CA TYR A 589 -59.92 -25.22 2.58
C TYR A 589 -59.74 -26.23 3.71
N GLY A 590 -60.81 -26.46 4.44
CA GLY A 590 -60.97 -27.54 5.39
C GLY A 590 -61.73 -28.71 4.78
N PHE A 591 -61.34 -29.93 5.12
CA PHE A 591 -62.10 -31.13 4.80
C PHE A 591 -62.48 -31.86 6.09
N HIS A 592 -63.78 -31.90 6.38
CA HIS A 592 -64.30 -32.62 7.52
C HIS A 592 -64.06 -34.13 7.34
N ARG A 593 -63.18 -34.70 8.17
CA ARG A 593 -63.03 -36.15 8.30
C ARG A 593 -64.25 -36.71 9.01
N ASP A 594 -64.98 -37.60 8.36
CA ASP A 594 -66.00 -38.38 9.05
C ASP A 594 -65.27 -39.42 9.91
N TYR A 595 -65.11 -39.14 11.21
CA TYR A 595 -64.33 -39.98 12.14
C TYR A 595 -64.84 -41.43 12.25
N GLU A 596 -66.05 -41.73 11.78
CA GLU A 596 -66.59 -43.09 11.74
C GLU A 596 -66.06 -43.92 10.55
N GLN A 597 -65.51 -43.28 9.51
CA GLN A 597 -64.90 -43.91 8.35
C GLN A 597 -63.40 -43.63 8.38
N ASN A 598 -62.62 -44.66 8.71
CA ASN A 598 -61.17 -44.59 8.93
C ASN A 598 -60.38 -44.42 7.61
N GLU A 599 -60.80 -43.49 6.75
CA GLU A 599 -60.26 -43.25 5.42
C GLU A 599 -59.22 -42.13 5.46
N SER A 600 -58.00 -42.46 5.09
CA SER A 600 -56.94 -41.46 4.87
C SER A 600 -57.19 -40.78 3.53
N ILE A 601 -57.70 -39.54 3.54
CA ILE A 601 -57.87 -38.75 2.33
C ILE A 601 -56.67 -37.81 2.17
N SER A 602 -56.00 -37.85 1.01
CA SER A 602 -55.01 -36.85 0.62
C SER A 602 -55.65 -35.78 -0.25
N PHE A 603 -55.11 -34.56 -0.19
CA PHE A 603 -55.66 -33.38 -0.84
C PHE A 603 -54.57 -32.70 -1.67
N GLY A 604 -54.89 -32.40 -2.92
CA GLY A 604 -54.08 -31.60 -3.83
C GLY A 604 -54.86 -30.39 -4.30
N MET A 605 -54.16 -29.27 -4.48
CA MET A 605 -54.71 -28.06 -5.07
C MET A 605 -53.75 -27.58 -6.16
N ASN A 606 -54.30 -27.34 -7.34
CA ASN A 606 -53.61 -26.66 -8.43
C ASN A 606 -54.43 -25.45 -8.85
N GLY A 607 -53.79 -24.41 -9.37
CA GLY A 607 -54.51 -23.23 -9.81
C GLY A 607 -53.71 -22.39 -10.79
N GLU A 608 -54.42 -21.55 -11.52
CA GLU A 608 -53.85 -20.46 -12.31
C GLU A 608 -54.35 -19.14 -11.75
N GLY A 609 -53.57 -18.08 -11.97
CA GLY A 609 -53.84 -16.79 -11.37
C GLY A 609 -53.10 -15.67 -12.07
N VAL A 610 -53.34 -14.46 -11.57
CA VAL A 610 -52.80 -13.22 -12.11
C VAL A 610 -52.01 -12.48 -11.03
N LEU A 611 -51.10 -11.62 -11.45
CA LEU A 611 -50.40 -10.71 -10.55
C LEU A 611 -51.16 -9.39 -10.47
N MET A 612 -51.29 -8.82 -9.27
CA MET A 612 -51.85 -7.50 -9.06
C MET A 612 -50.82 -6.64 -8.34
N ASP A 613 -50.46 -5.51 -8.95
CA ASP A 613 -49.52 -4.56 -8.33
C ASP A 613 -50.18 -3.74 -7.20
N LYS A 614 -49.37 -2.94 -6.50
CA LYS A 614 -49.81 -2.05 -5.42
C LYS A 614 -50.82 -0.97 -5.85
N ASP A 615 -50.83 -0.62 -7.14
CA ASP A 615 -51.73 0.37 -7.72
C ASP A 615 -53.05 -0.27 -8.21
N GLY A 616 -53.19 -1.59 -8.07
CA GLY A 616 -54.38 -2.36 -8.43
C GLY A 616 -54.39 -2.86 -9.89
N ASN A 617 -53.33 -2.64 -10.67
CA ASN A 617 -53.30 -3.13 -12.05
C ASN A 617 -53.03 -4.63 -12.10
N ILE A 618 -53.79 -5.32 -12.95
CA ILE A 618 -53.69 -6.76 -13.15
C ILE A 618 -52.75 -7.06 -14.32
N HIS A 619 -51.83 -7.99 -14.09
CA HIS A 619 -50.81 -8.45 -15.02
C HIS A 619 -50.86 -9.98 -15.16
N GLU A 620 -50.69 -10.48 -16.37
CA GLU A 620 -50.51 -11.91 -16.60
C GLU A 620 -49.10 -12.33 -16.13
N MET A 621 -48.99 -13.51 -15.51
CA MET A 621 -47.73 -14.03 -14.93
C MET A 621 -46.54 -14.04 -15.92
N GLY A 622 -46.80 -14.16 -17.22
CA GLY A 622 -45.77 -14.17 -18.26
C GLY A 622 -45.41 -12.80 -18.86
N SER A 623 -46.14 -11.74 -18.54
CA SER A 623 -45.95 -10.39 -19.11
C SER A 623 -45.43 -9.36 -18.13
N TYR A 624 -45.40 -9.68 -16.83
CA TYR A 624 -44.95 -8.75 -15.79
C TYR A 624 -43.42 -8.71 -15.74
N GLU A 625 -42.86 -7.52 -15.95
CA GLU A 625 -41.45 -7.27 -15.71
C GLU A 625 -41.23 -7.14 -14.20
N TYR A 626 -40.68 -8.19 -13.59
CA TYR A 626 -40.59 -8.29 -12.14
C TYR A 626 -39.59 -7.27 -11.58
N ASN A 627 -40.11 -6.33 -10.78
CA ASN A 627 -39.31 -5.49 -9.91
C ASN A 627 -39.41 -6.02 -8.46
N PRO A 628 -38.30 -6.42 -7.82
CA PRO A 628 -38.30 -6.94 -6.45
C PRO A 628 -38.91 -6.01 -5.40
N LEU A 629 -38.97 -4.71 -5.67
CA LEU A 629 -39.58 -3.71 -4.78
C LEU A 629 -41.10 -3.63 -4.94
N ASP A 630 -41.64 -4.00 -6.09
CA ASP A 630 -43.08 -3.85 -6.38
C ASP A 630 -43.91 -5.01 -5.82
N ARG A 631 -43.27 -6.15 -5.51
CA ARG A 631 -43.83 -7.36 -4.84
C ARG A 631 -45.33 -7.58 -5.13
N PRO A 632 -45.73 -7.78 -6.40
CA PRO A 632 -47.14 -7.92 -6.75
C PRO A 632 -47.77 -9.12 -6.05
N ARG A 633 -49.05 -9.00 -5.74
CA ARG A 633 -49.86 -10.05 -5.10
C ARG A 633 -50.34 -11.04 -6.14
N TYR A 634 -50.19 -12.33 -5.87
CA TYR A 634 -50.73 -13.38 -6.74
C TYR A 634 -52.16 -13.71 -6.35
N PHE A 635 -53.10 -13.44 -7.24
CA PHE A 635 -54.51 -13.77 -7.05
C PHE A 635 -54.87 -15.01 -7.86
N GLU A 636 -55.28 -16.07 -7.17
CA GLU A 636 -55.79 -17.27 -7.82
C GLU A 636 -57.14 -16.97 -8.50
N LYS A 637 -57.21 -17.32 -9.78
CA LYS A 637 -58.39 -17.15 -10.63
C LYS A 637 -59.12 -18.47 -10.83
N THR A 638 -58.39 -19.58 -10.91
CA THR A 638 -58.94 -20.92 -11.01
C THR A 638 -58.29 -21.82 -9.99
N GLN A 639 -59.06 -22.77 -9.47
CA GLN A 639 -58.56 -23.80 -8.58
C GLN A 639 -59.13 -25.16 -8.99
N GLU A 640 -58.29 -26.18 -9.03
CA GLU A 640 -58.65 -27.58 -9.15
C GLU A 640 -58.28 -28.28 -7.85
N LEU A 641 -59.30 -28.64 -7.08
CA LEU A 641 -59.17 -29.42 -5.86
C LEU A 641 -59.26 -30.90 -6.21
N THR A 642 -58.29 -31.68 -5.75
CA THR A 642 -58.21 -33.12 -6.00
C THR A 642 -58.15 -33.85 -4.66
N LEU A 643 -59.06 -34.80 -4.44
CA LEU A 643 -59.12 -35.61 -3.22
C LEU A 643 -58.90 -37.08 -3.56
N HIS A 644 -57.92 -37.71 -2.92
CA HIS A 644 -57.65 -39.13 -3.08
C HIS A 644 -57.96 -39.90 -1.80
N ASN A 645 -58.57 -41.07 -1.91
CA ASN A 645 -58.63 -42.03 -0.81
C ASN A 645 -57.37 -42.91 -0.87
N GLU A 646 -56.48 -42.75 0.11
CA GLU A 646 -55.23 -43.51 0.24
C GLU A 646 -55.46 -44.89 0.87
N SER A 647 -56.62 -45.11 1.49
CA SER A 647 -56.93 -46.33 2.24
C SER A 647 -57.68 -47.37 1.40
N SER A 648 -58.29 -46.97 0.29
CA SER A 648 -59.00 -47.88 -0.63
C SER A 648 -59.18 -47.28 -2.02
N ASP A 649 -59.46 -48.14 -3.00
CA ASP A 649 -59.88 -47.74 -4.36
C ASP A 649 -61.35 -47.25 -4.42
N ALA A 650 -62.00 -47.04 -3.27
CA ALA A 650 -63.38 -46.55 -3.26
C ALA A 650 -63.44 -45.09 -3.74
N ASP A 651 -64.49 -44.79 -4.50
CA ASP A 651 -64.76 -43.44 -5.00
C ASP A 651 -65.00 -42.47 -3.83
N VAL A 652 -64.41 -41.29 -3.92
CA VAL A 652 -64.65 -40.18 -2.99
C VAL A 652 -65.83 -39.36 -3.52
N SER A 653 -66.82 -39.09 -2.66
CA SER A 653 -67.96 -38.21 -2.96
C SER A 653 -67.87 -36.95 -2.12
N ILE A 654 -67.78 -35.79 -2.77
CA ILE A 654 -67.68 -34.48 -2.12
C ILE A 654 -69.07 -33.86 -2.09
N LYS A 655 -69.62 -33.65 -0.90
CA LYS A 655 -70.96 -33.05 -0.72
C LYS A 655 -70.93 -31.65 -0.12
N THR A 656 -69.84 -31.32 0.56
CA THR A 656 -69.66 -30.04 1.24
C THR A 656 -68.19 -29.69 1.20
N ILE A 657 -67.91 -28.41 0.99
CA ILE A 657 -66.58 -27.84 1.12
C ILE A 657 -66.64 -26.85 2.27
N ASN A 658 -65.67 -26.95 3.16
CA ASN A 658 -65.48 -25.96 4.19
C ASN A 658 -64.36 -25.01 3.73
N ILE A 659 -64.69 -23.73 3.59
CA ILE A 659 -63.69 -22.68 3.50
C ILE A 659 -63.33 -22.37 4.95
N ASP A 660 -62.10 -22.63 5.37
CA ASP A 660 -61.61 -22.33 6.72
C ASP A 660 -61.32 -20.82 6.87
N GLY A 661 -61.01 -20.18 5.75
CA GLY A 661 -60.63 -18.78 5.70
C GLY A 661 -59.88 -18.46 4.42
N TYR A 662 -59.04 -17.44 4.47
CA TYR A 662 -58.29 -16.97 3.31
C TYR A 662 -56.96 -16.33 3.67
N THR A 663 -56.07 -16.22 2.68
CA THR A 663 -54.80 -15.50 2.80
C THR A 663 -54.91 -14.15 2.10
N THR A 664 -54.39 -13.11 2.75
CA THR A 664 -54.38 -11.73 2.23
C THR A 664 -53.07 -11.03 2.57
N THR A 665 -52.66 -10.11 1.70
CA THR A 665 -51.46 -9.30 1.84
C THR A 665 -51.88 -7.85 1.98
N LYS A 666 -51.44 -7.23 3.06
CA LYS A 666 -51.68 -5.81 3.33
C LYS A 666 -50.38 -5.03 3.27
N TYR A 667 -50.31 -4.08 2.35
CA TYR A 667 -49.20 -3.14 2.30
C TYR A 667 -49.27 -2.15 3.47
N VAL A 668 -48.11 -1.83 4.03
CA VAL A 668 -47.93 -0.88 5.13
C VAL A 668 -46.83 0.10 4.76
N ASP A 669 -47.08 1.40 4.97
CA ASP A 669 -46.11 2.47 4.72
C ASP A 669 -45.43 2.97 6.01
N ASP A 670 -45.72 2.31 7.13
CA ASP A 670 -45.18 2.63 8.44
C ASP A 670 -43.66 2.55 8.45
N HIS A 671 -43.07 3.39 9.29
CA HIS A 671 -41.64 3.42 9.54
C HIS A 671 -41.33 3.73 10.99
N VAL A 672 -40.20 3.21 11.47
CA VAL A 672 -39.77 3.40 12.85
C VAL A 672 -38.30 3.77 12.91
N LYS A 673 -38.04 4.94 13.51
CA LYS A 673 -36.69 5.36 13.87
C LYS A 673 -36.22 4.66 15.14
N VAL A 674 -35.01 4.12 15.09
CA VAL A 674 -34.32 3.48 16.21
C VAL A 674 -32.96 4.16 16.43
N THR A 675 -32.69 4.53 17.67
CA THR A 675 -31.38 5.10 18.07
C THR A 675 -30.45 3.95 18.43
N LEU A 676 -29.20 4.05 18.00
CA LEU A 676 -28.15 3.07 18.24
C LEU A 676 -27.23 3.57 19.35
N ASP A 677 -27.12 2.78 20.43
CA ASP A 677 -26.27 3.07 21.59
C ASP A 677 -24.78 2.79 21.35
#